data_AF-A0AAW3KC01-F1
#
_entry.id   AF-A0AAW3KC01-F1
#
_cell.length_a   1.000
_cell.length_b   1.000
_cell.length_c   1.000
_cell.angle_alpha   90.00
_cell.angle_beta   90.00
_cell.angle_gamma   90.00
#
_symmetry.space_group_name_H-M   'P 1'
#
loop_
_entity.id
_entity.type
_entity.pdbx_description
1 polymer ?
#
loop_
_entity_poly.entity_id
_entity_poly.type
_entity_poly.pdbx_seq_one_letter_code
_entity_poly.pdbx_strand_id
1 'polypeptide(L)'
;MSGSSLSRLRVSLRASWDSARTRARQLGRSPRARRIAAILASVLLVYALLGFLAAPPLLRNYLQNHSAEMLGRSLSLGQVRFNPFTLNLRVGKLHLPEADGQTPFVDIDQLTLNASWSSLFRLAPVLDELRLDQPRIAITRGKDQRFNFSDLVERFTAKPAPPDSKPARFSLSNISVHGGDIRFDDRLVGAQHHIEKLELGIPFLANLPSSTDIFVQPLLAMTVDGSPLRIDGQTKPFASNRESTIGFQLDRLDLPRYLGYVPAAMPVEIPKGLLSGRLSLHFVQTQPTPQLQLTGNLQLDDFVLDSSHGEAIARLRHGNIELTDVQPLASRYHLGAMQLERAALFYTQRAGGHSNFDTLMPPAARNDDNKTDDKAPPTDLRISALTLQDSALTYADASQAKLQLTRLHGSLLGLGTLAGPAAKLDLASQLAGGSLGVRGDVDLAGSHYAGAFELKQVSLVPLQALAASATAARIAKGKLDASGQLRLDWGKAFNVHIEPAQLGISDFALEPQAKGLAAPVAWRKLDAGITRLDLATRNAQLGKVTANGLQVDAVRERDDRINLTSLFAGKHPAPARSDEGPAWRWSIGHLGVEQGSLRLTDRSIAGARPASLLIEALNGNVEALSDKLDQPRRIKLEGRIGKGSFATSGTLQPLPAVADLQLTTKRLDIAGFVPYVSVPLNVDVTSARLSSDGKLHYDGRRSEPRFDYAGDAAFERVRMQDKVTGDDFMRWRSLRGSRIDLRYGSGAPRVHLGALVLDAFYARVIVNSNGRLNLSDVIANGEQAPVSVTRAANTTPAAPQPASSAPTAPAADIRIGEVTLANGQLNYTDNFIRPNYTANLTSLSGRIGAFGTTAGEPPAELVAQAKLDDASPVDISGSINPLLPVAFLDIKGKATDVELTRLSAYSGKYTGYPISKGRLTADVHYLLDQGKLNADNHLFITQLTFGERSNSPGVSHLPVKLAVALLKDTQGNIDVNVPVSGSLDDPQFSLGGMIMRAFGNLIAKAATAPFRLLASAFGGSHEDLGYVEFAPGSAVLDGPAKDRLGQIVQMLNRKPALTLDISGRVDPSLDEAGLRKVTVDDLVRREKLAKESGDKVAADASATTLAEVTVTPDEYERYLRRAYRHADFEKPKNVLGLSKSLEPDEMRSLLETHVDTDATAMRALAERRAAAVQDWLHGKLDDKRIAIKPPRLDAKGIDDKGKTTRADFGLH
;
A
#
# COMPACT_ATOMS: atom_id res chain seq x y z
N MET A 1 50.27 -81.61 -59.69
CA MET A 1 50.57 -82.79 -60.56
C MET A 1 51.94 -82.63 -61.19
N SER A 2 52.77 -83.67 -61.02
CA SER A 2 53.87 -84.11 -61.89
C SER A 2 55.10 -83.22 -62.10
N GLY A 3 56.11 -83.44 -61.25
CA GLY A 3 57.52 -83.08 -61.42
C GLY A 3 58.25 -83.84 -62.54
N SER A 4 57.62 -84.01 -63.72
CA SER A 4 58.22 -84.70 -64.88
C SER A 4 58.44 -83.79 -66.12
N SER A 5 58.05 -82.52 -66.05
CA SER A 5 58.19 -81.52 -67.14
C SER A 5 59.50 -80.72 -67.07
N LEU A 6 60.02 -80.46 -65.86
CA LEU A 6 61.22 -79.64 -65.64
C LEU A 6 62.55 -80.32 -66.03
N SER A 7 62.59 -81.66 -66.10
CA SER A 7 63.77 -82.39 -66.59
C SER A 7 63.89 -82.36 -68.12
N ARG A 8 62.76 -82.37 -68.85
CA ARG A 8 62.75 -82.27 -70.33
C ARG A 8 63.06 -80.85 -70.82
N LEU A 9 62.65 -79.81 -70.08
CA LEU A 9 63.01 -78.42 -70.34
C LEU A 9 64.51 -78.12 -70.11
N ARG A 10 65.15 -78.75 -69.11
CA ARG A 10 66.60 -78.61 -68.89
C ARG A 10 67.44 -79.27 -69.99
N VAL A 11 66.95 -80.33 -70.62
CA VAL A 11 67.63 -81.01 -71.74
C VAL A 11 67.40 -80.25 -73.06
N SER A 12 66.20 -79.69 -73.30
CA SER A 12 65.93 -78.88 -74.50
C SER A 12 66.61 -77.50 -74.47
N LEU A 13 66.74 -76.88 -73.29
CA LEU A 13 67.50 -75.63 -73.11
C LEU A 13 69.01 -75.83 -73.22
N ARG A 14 69.56 -76.98 -72.80
CA ARG A 14 70.98 -77.32 -73.06
C ARG A 14 71.22 -77.61 -74.55
N ALA A 15 70.33 -78.32 -75.22
CA ALA A 15 70.43 -78.57 -76.65
C ALA A 15 70.26 -77.30 -77.51
N SER A 16 69.39 -76.36 -77.10
CA SER A 16 69.24 -75.05 -77.76
C SER A 16 70.45 -74.12 -77.50
N TRP A 17 71.06 -74.20 -76.31
CA TRP A 17 72.30 -73.49 -75.99
C TRP A 17 73.53 -74.06 -76.72
N ASP A 18 73.62 -75.38 -76.89
CA ASP A 18 74.73 -76.00 -77.63
C ASP A 18 74.59 -75.81 -79.14
N SER A 19 73.37 -75.77 -79.68
CA SER A 19 73.09 -75.41 -81.08
C SER A 19 73.26 -73.90 -81.35
N ALA A 20 72.94 -73.03 -80.38
CA ALA A 20 73.29 -71.61 -80.43
C ALA A 20 74.80 -71.37 -80.30
N ARG A 21 75.52 -72.12 -79.46
CA ARG A 21 77.00 -72.06 -79.33
C ARG A 21 77.71 -72.55 -80.58
N THR A 22 77.20 -73.58 -81.25
CA THR A 22 77.77 -74.07 -82.52
C THR A 22 77.47 -73.12 -83.68
N ARG A 23 76.26 -72.55 -83.77
CA ARG A 23 75.96 -71.46 -84.73
C ARG A 23 76.75 -70.18 -84.45
N ALA A 24 76.95 -69.80 -83.20
CA ALA A 24 77.80 -68.65 -82.82
C ALA A 24 79.29 -68.90 -83.10
N ARG A 25 79.79 -70.13 -82.94
CA ARG A 25 81.16 -70.53 -83.33
C ARG A 25 81.34 -70.61 -84.85
N GLN A 26 80.31 -70.94 -85.62
CA GLN A 26 80.31 -70.88 -87.09
C GLN A 26 80.20 -69.43 -87.63
N LEU A 27 79.37 -68.58 -87.01
CA LEU A 27 79.31 -67.13 -87.30
C LEU A 27 80.61 -66.43 -86.90
N GLY A 28 81.27 -66.82 -85.80
CA GLY A 28 82.56 -66.27 -85.36
C GLY A 28 83.78 -66.58 -86.25
N ARG A 29 83.63 -67.41 -87.29
CA ARG A 29 84.67 -67.71 -88.31
C ARG A 29 84.42 -67.06 -89.68
N SER A 30 83.26 -66.45 -89.90
CA SER A 30 82.94 -65.74 -91.14
C SER A 30 83.66 -64.37 -91.19
N PRO A 31 84.42 -64.03 -92.25
CA PRO A 31 85.07 -62.72 -92.37
C PRO A 31 84.05 -61.58 -92.48
N ARG A 32 82.85 -61.82 -93.03
CA ARG A 32 81.75 -60.84 -93.06
C ARG A 32 81.14 -60.64 -91.67
N ALA A 33 80.96 -61.71 -90.90
CA ALA A 33 80.46 -61.60 -89.53
C ALA A 33 81.49 -60.99 -88.58
N ARG A 34 82.80 -61.26 -88.74
CA ARG A 34 83.88 -60.57 -88.01
C ARG A 34 84.01 -59.11 -88.42
N ARG A 35 83.85 -58.76 -89.71
CA ARG A 35 83.81 -57.36 -90.16
C ARG A 35 82.57 -56.64 -89.63
N ILE A 36 81.39 -57.25 -89.71
CA ILE A 36 80.17 -56.67 -89.16
C ILE A 36 80.28 -56.54 -87.63
N ALA A 37 80.81 -57.54 -86.92
CA ALA A 37 81.05 -57.46 -85.48
C ALA A 37 82.13 -56.44 -85.11
N ALA A 38 83.21 -56.30 -85.90
CA ALA A 38 84.24 -55.28 -85.69
C ALA A 38 83.74 -53.87 -86.04
N ILE A 39 82.91 -53.72 -87.06
CA ILE A 39 82.23 -52.45 -87.40
C ILE A 39 81.21 -52.12 -86.31
N LEU A 40 80.37 -53.07 -85.88
CA LEU A 40 79.43 -52.85 -84.78
C LEU A 40 80.17 -52.56 -83.46
N ALA A 41 81.27 -53.25 -83.16
CA ALA A 41 82.10 -52.96 -81.99
C ALA A 41 82.80 -51.60 -82.11
N SER A 42 83.28 -51.21 -83.30
CA SER A 42 83.89 -49.90 -83.54
C SER A 42 82.85 -48.79 -83.48
N VAL A 43 81.66 -48.98 -84.05
CA VAL A 43 80.53 -48.06 -83.96
C VAL A 43 80.06 -47.96 -82.52
N LEU A 44 79.98 -49.06 -81.78
CA LEU A 44 79.63 -49.09 -80.36
C LEU A 44 80.72 -48.44 -79.49
N LEU A 45 82.00 -48.62 -79.81
CA LEU A 45 83.14 -47.98 -79.16
C LEU A 45 83.16 -46.47 -79.43
N VAL A 46 82.97 -46.05 -80.68
CA VAL A 46 82.85 -44.64 -81.08
C VAL A 46 81.61 -44.02 -80.44
N TYR A 47 80.49 -44.73 -80.43
CA TYR A 47 79.26 -44.30 -79.76
C TYR A 47 79.44 -44.17 -78.24
N ALA A 48 80.18 -45.09 -77.60
CA ALA A 48 80.53 -45.01 -76.18
C ALA A 48 81.49 -43.85 -75.90
N LEU A 49 82.54 -43.66 -76.71
CA LEU A 49 83.49 -42.54 -76.60
C LEU A 49 82.77 -41.19 -76.77
N LEU A 50 81.95 -41.05 -77.82
CA LEU A 50 81.17 -39.84 -78.07
C LEU A 50 80.15 -39.60 -76.95
N GLY A 51 79.47 -40.63 -76.47
CA GLY A 51 78.46 -40.47 -75.42
C GLY A 51 79.03 -40.23 -74.01
N PHE A 52 80.11 -40.90 -73.61
CA PHE A 52 80.68 -40.75 -72.26
C PHE A 52 81.69 -39.61 -72.13
N LEU A 53 82.46 -39.29 -73.18
CA LEU A 53 83.53 -38.28 -73.12
C LEU A 53 83.19 -36.98 -73.86
N ALA A 54 82.58 -37.05 -75.05
CA ALA A 54 82.26 -35.84 -75.82
C ALA A 54 80.91 -35.22 -75.41
N ALA A 55 79.87 -36.03 -75.19
CA ALA A 55 78.53 -35.51 -74.91
C ALA A 55 78.45 -34.68 -73.62
N PRO A 56 79.05 -35.07 -72.47
CA PRO A 56 78.92 -34.27 -71.25
C PRO A 56 79.45 -32.82 -71.34
N PRO A 57 80.70 -32.55 -71.82
CA PRO A 57 81.17 -31.18 -71.98
C PRO A 57 80.45 -30.44 -73.12
N LEU A 58 80.05 -31.13 -74.21
CA LEU A 58 79.26 -30.52 -75.28
C LEU A 58 77.88 -30.08 -74.78
N LEU A 59 77.16 -30.94 -74.06
CA LEU A 59 75.86 -30.62 -73.45
C LEU A 59 75.99 -29.45 -72.48
N ARG A 60 77.02 -29.46 -71.62
CA ARG A 60 77.27 -28.36 -70.67
C ARG A 60 77.47 -27.03 -71.40
N ASN A 61 78.40 -26.97 -72.35
CA ASN A 61 78.70 -25.73 -73.08
C ASN A 61 77.53 -25.29 -73.96
N TYR A 62 76.85 -26.24 -74.62
CA TYR A 62 75.70 -25.95 -75.46
C TYR A 62 74.56 -25.32 -74.65
N LEU A 63 74.18 -25.95 -73.52
CA LEU A 63 73.13 -25.45 -72.65
C LEU A 63 73.49 -24.10 -72.03
N GLN A 64 74.74 -23.88 -71.61
CA GLN A 64 75.17 -22.58 -71.04
C GLN A 64 75.22 -21.45 -72.09
N ASN A 65 75.74 -21.72 -73.29
CA ASN A 65 75.90 -20.70 -74.32
C ASN A 65 74.58 -20.34 -75.03
N HIS A 66 73.65 -21.30 -75.16
CA HIS A 66 72.37 -21.07 -75.85
C HIS A 66 71.20 -20.81 -74.88
N SER A 67 71.40 -20.88 -73.57
CA SER A 67 70.30 -20.60 -72.62
C SER A 67 69.79 -19.17 -72.75
N ALA A 68 70.66 -18.21 -73.05
CA ALA A 68 70.24 -16.81 -73.21
C ALA A 68 69.28 -16.64 -74.40
N GLU A 69 69.47 -17.38 -75.48
CA GLU A 69 68.57 -17.37 -76.65
C GLU A 69 67.29 -18.18 -76.37
N MET A 70 67.43 -19.37 -75.77
CA MET A 70 66.32 -20.30 -75.53
C MET A 70 65.40 -19.86 -74.39
N LEU A 71 65.95 -19.36 -73.29
CA LEU A 71 65.24 -18.99 -72.06
C LEU A 71 65.20 -17.47 -71.82
N GLY A 72 66.04 -16.68 -72.49
CA GLY A 72 66.20 -15.25 -72.15
C GLY A 72 67.02 -15.02 -70.87
N ARG A 73 67.65 -16.06 -70.32
CA ARG A 73 68.41 -16.03 -69.06
C ARG A 73 69.68 -16.88 -69.14
N SER A 74 70.72 -16.51 -68.40
CA SER A 74 71.99 -17.24 -68.35
C SER A 74 71.92 -18.42 -67.36
N LEU A 75 71.95 -19.65 -67.89
CA LEU A 75 71.96 -20.88 -67.10
C LEU A 75 73.39 -21.26 -66.76
N SER A 76 73.68 -21.55 -65.50
CA SER A 76 74.97 -22.12 -65.08
C SER A 76 74.80 -23.55 -64.56
N LEU A 77 75.79 -24.39 -64.83
CA LEU A 77 75.74 -25.84 -64.62
C LEU A 77 77.06 -26.34 -64.03
N GLY A 78 76.98 -27.21 -63.02
CA GLY A 78 78.11 -27.95 -62.46
C GLY A 78 78.51 -29.14 -63.31
N GLN A 79 78.56 -30.33 -62.70
CA GLN A 79 78.98 -31.56 -63.38
C GLN A 79 77.82 -32.16 -64.21
N VAL A 80 78.05 -32.36 -65.51
CA VAL A 80 77.14 -33.12 -66.39
C VAL A 80 77.70 -34.53 -66.59
N ARG A 81 76.85 -35.55 -66.51
CA ARG A 81 77.18 -36.95 -66.81
C ARG A 81 76.10 -37.52 -67.73
N PHE A 82 76.50 -38.23 -68.77
CA PHE A 82 75.56 -38.88 -69.70
C PHE A 82 76.00 -40.33 -69.95
N ASN A 83 75.07 -41.27 -69.82
CA ASN A 83 75.25 -42.65 -70.23
C ASN A 83 74.46 -42.90 -71.53
N PRO A 84 75.13 -43.06 -72.69
CA PRO A 84 74.47 -43.20 -73.97
C PRO A 84 73.70 -44.52 -74.13
N PHE A 85 74.07 -45.60 -73.42
CA PHE A 85 73.38 -46.89 -73.54
C PHE A 85 72.04 -46.90 -72.81
N THR A 86 72.00 -46.27 -71.64
CA THR A 86 70.78 -46.14 -70.83
C THR A 86 70.05 -44.83 -71.06
N LEU A 87 70.62 -43.93 -71.88
CA LEU A 87 70.16 -42.55 -72.09
C LEU A 87 69.89 -41.79 -70.77
N ASN A 88 70.71 -42.04 -69.75
CA ASN A 88 70.63 -41.40 -68.43
C ASN A 88 71.50 -40.13 -68.46
N LEU A 89 70.88 -38.96 -68.26
CA LEU A 89 71.53 -37.67 -68.12
C LEU A 89 71.43 -37.21 -66.66
N ARG A 90 72.56 -36.90 -66.03
CA ARG A 90 72.63 -36.29 -64.69
C ARG A 90 73.32 -34.94 -64.78
N VAL A 91 72.71 -33.92 -64.22
CA VAL A 91 73.19 -32.54 -64.20
C VAL A 91 73.24 -32.08 -62.75
N GLY A 92 74.42 -31.79 -62.22
CA GLY A 92 74.60 -31.29 -60.85
C GLY A 92 74.76 -29.78 -60.80
N LYS A 93 74.30 -29.14 -59.71
CA LYS A 93 74.39 -27.69 -59.43
C LYS A 93 73.93 -26.84 -60.62
N LEU A 94 72.65 -26.98 -60.97
CA LEU A 94 72.00 -26.12 -61.96
C LEU A 94 71.56 -24.84 -61.25
N HIS A 95 71.97 -23.68 -61.76
CA HIS A 95 71.57 -22.38 -61.24
C HIS A 95 71.07 -21.49 -62.39
N LEU A 96 69.85 -20.99 -62.24
CA LEU A 96 69.16 -20.09 -63.15
C LEU A 96 68.77 -18.84 -62.34
N PRO A 97 69.31 -17.65 -62.66
CA PRO A 97 68.92 -16.40 -62.03
C PRO A 97 67.60 -15.84 -62.62
N GLU A 98 67.11 -14.74 -62.06
CA GLU A 98 66.08 -13.90 -62.66
C GLU A 98 66.60 -13.14 -63.90
N ALA A 99 65.71 -12.39 -64.56
CA ALA A 99 66.05 -11.59 -65.74
C ALA A 99 67.12 -10.51 -65.47
N ASP A 100 67.33 -10.12 -64.21
CA ASP A 100 68.37 -9.18 -63.79
C ASP A 100 69.79 -9.80 -63.74
N GLY A 101 69.89 -11.13 -63.85
CA GLY A 101 71.15 -11.87 -63.81
C GLY A 101 71.83 -11.94 -62.44
N GLN A 102 71.23 -11.40 -61.38
CA GLN A 102 71.81 -11.43 -60.02
C GLN A 102 70.91 -12.13 -59.00
N THR A 103 69.60 -11.96 -59.10
CA THR A 103 68.66 -12.53 -58.14
C THR A 103 68.49 -14.03 -58.40
N PRO A 104 68.66 -14.92 -57.40
CA PRO A 104 68.44 -16.36 -57.58
C PRO A 104 66.98 -16.67 -57.92
N PHE A 105 66.73 -17.47 -58.96
CA PHE A 105 65.38 -17.92 -59.34
C PHE A 105 65.19 -19.42 -59.11
N VAL A 106 65.99 -20.27 -59.76
CA VAL A 106 65.93 -21.73 -59.64
C VAL A 106 67.33 -22.30 -59.45
N ASP A 107 67.54 -22.97 -58.33
CA ASP A 107 68.73 -23.73 -57.99
C ASP A 107 68.38 -25.20 -57.83
N ILE A 108 69.12 -26.13 -58.43
CA ILE A 108 68.86 -27.57 -58.33
C ILE A 108 70.19 -28.27 -58.08
N ASP A 109 70.28 -29.01 -56.97
CA ASP A 109 71.52 -29.70 -56.60
C ASP A 109 71.81 -30.86 -57.54
N GLN A 110 70.79 -31.64 -57.94
CA GLN A 110 70.89 -32.66 -58.98
C GLN A 110 69.59 -32.84 -59.78
N LEU A 111 69.71 -32.85 -61.12
CA LEU A 111 68.66 -33.21 -62.08
C LEU A 111 69.05 -34.53 -62.76
N THR A 112 68.15 -35.52 -62.77
CA THR A 112 68.31 -36.79 -63.49
C THR A 112 67.18 -36.97 -64.51
N LEU A 113 67.54 -37.33 -65.74
CA LEU A 113 66.63 -37.59 -66.86
C LEU A 113 66.98 -38.93 -67.51
N ASN A 114 66.05 -39.87 -67.60
CA ASN A 114 66.22 -41.12 -68.35
C ASN A 114 65.33 -41.14 -69.57
N ALA A 115 65.88 -40.97 -70.77
CA ALA A 115 65.11 -41.10 -72.00
C ALA A 115 64.94 -42.57 -72.39
N SER A 116 63.78 -42.91 -72.96
CA SER A 116 63.50 -44.27 -73.42
C SER A 116 63.79 -44.41 -74.91
N TRP A 117 64.51 -45.48 -75.30
CA TRP A 117 64.67 -45.85 -76.70
C TRP A 117 63.33 -46.11 -77.41
N SER A 118 62.26 -46.40 -76.65
CA SER A 118 60.90 -46.52 -77.17
C SER A 118 60.38 -45.25 -77.85
N SER A 119 60.94 -44.07 -77.53
CA SER A 119 60.58 -42.80 -78.16
C SER A 119 60.71 -42.83 -79.69
N LEU A 120 61.76 -43.49 -80.21
CA LEU A 120 62.01 -43.62 -81.65
C LEU A 120 60.96 -44.50 -82.35
N PHE A 121 60.47 -45.53 -81.67
CA PHE A 121 59.49 -46.47 -82.22
C PHE A 121 58.04 -46.00 -82.03
N ARG A 122 57.77 -45.22 -80.97
CA ARG A 122 56.44 -44.67 -80.66
C ARG A 122 56.17 -43.30 -81.31
N LEU A 123 57.18 -42.71 -81.96
CA LEU A 123 57.13 -41.36 -82.54
C LEU A 123 56.58 -40.32 -81.55
N ALA A 124 56.92 -40.49 -80.27
CA ALA A 124 56.46 -39.68 -79.16
C ALA A 124 57.58 -39.60 -78.13
N PRO A 125 57.77 -38.47 -77.44
CA PRO A 125 58.72 -38.39 -76.34
C PRO A 125 58.29 -39.34 -75.20
N VAL A 126 59.16 -40.29 -74.88
CA VAL A 126 59.02 -41.22 -73.75
C VAL A 126 60.22 -41.08 -72.81
N LEU A 127 59.95 -40.71 -71.57
CA LEU A 127 60.96 -40.56 -70.52
C LEU A 127 60.64 -41.56 -69.39
N ASP A 128 61.61 -42.40 -69.02
CA ASP A 128 61.46 -43.43 -68.00
C ASP A 128 61.64 -42.89 -66.57
N GLU A 129 62.35 -41.76 -66.39
CA GLU A 129 62.57 -41.08 -65.10
C GLU A 129 62.83 -39.58 -65.29
N LEU A 130 62.18 -38.74 -64.48
CA LEU A 130 62.51 -37.33 -64.26
C LEU A 130 62.66 -37.10 -62.76
N ARG A 131 63.86 -36.84 -62.27
CA ARG A 131 64.13 -36.65 -60.84
C ARG A 131 64.84 -35.35 -60.55
N LEU A 132 64.34 -34.60 -59.57
CA LEU A 132 64.93 -33.37 -59.04
C LEU A 132 65.29 -33.57 -57.56
N ASP A 133 66.56 -33.44 -57.21
CA ASP A 133 67.04 -33.49 -55.82
C ASP A 133 67.36 -32.07 -55.33
N GLN A 134 66.74 -31.71 -54.19
CA GLN A 134 66.89 -30.43 -53.47
C GLN A 134 66.74 -29.17 -54.35
N PRO A 135 65.64 -29.02 -55.13
CA PRO A 135 65.40 -27.78 -55.86
C PRO A 135 65.05 -26.64 -54.89
N ARG A 136 65.69 -25.49 -55.04
CA ARG A 136 65.38 -24.22 -54.36
C ARG A 136 64.82 -23.24 -55.38
N ILE A 137 63.58 -22.78 -55.19
CA ILE A 137 62.87 -21.94 -56.17
C ILE A 137 62.34 -20.67 -55.48
N ALA A 138 62.65 -19.51 -56.04
CA ALA A 138 62.07 -18.23 -55.62
C ALA A 138 61.00 -17.80 -56.61
N ILE A 139 59.75 -17.70 -56.16
CA ILE A 139 58.61 -17.23 -56.96
C ILE A 139 58.19 -15.87 -56.43
N THR A 140 58.00 -14.90 -57.31
CA THR A 140 57.43 -13.60 -56.94
C THR A 140 56.26 -13.27 -57.86
N ARG A 141 55.12 -12.90 -57.29
CA ARG A 141 53.98 -12.34 -58.04
C ARG A 141 53.92 -10.83 -57.81
N GLY A 142 54.01 -10.06 -58.89
CA GLY A 142 53.91 -8.61 -58.86
C GLY A 142 52.47 -8.12 -58.69
N LYS A 143 52.30 -6.82 -58.39
CA LYS A 143 50.99 -6.16 -58.32
C LYS A 143 50.28 -6.09 -59.67
N ASP A 144 51.02 -6.24 -60.76
CA ASP A 144 50.55 -6.39 -62.14
C ASP A 144 50.03 -7.81 -62.44
N GLN A 145 49.96 -8.68 -61.42
CA GLN A 145 49.57 -10.09 -61.50
C GLN A 145 50.52 -10.97 -62.34
N ARG A 146 51.67 -10.45 -62.75
CA ARG A 146 52.71 -11.21 -63.46
C ARG A 146 53.63 -11.90 -62.46
N PHE A 147 54.13 -13.06 -62.83
CA PHE A 147 55.14 -13.77 -62.04
C PHE A 147 56.54 -13.40 -62.54
N ASN A 148 57.54 -13.56 -61.68
CA ASN A 148 58.97 -13.42 -62.02
C ASN A 148 59.45 -14.44 -63.08
N PHE A 149 58.58 -15.31 -63.60
CA PHE A 149 58.83 -16.24 -64.69
C PHE A 149 57.83 -16.11 -65.86
N SER A 150 56.94 -15.10 -65.87
CA SER A 150 55.94 -14.92 -66.94
C SER A 150 56.59 -14.72 -68.31
N ASP A 151 57.75 -14.08 -68.38
CA ASP A 151 58.60 -13.95 -69.57
C ASP A 151 59.00 -15.31 -70.16
N LEU A 152 59.31 -16.31 -69.32
CA LEU A 152 59.63 -17.66 -69.75
C LEU A 152 58.41 -18.33 -70.39
N VAL A 153 57.25 -18.23 -69.74
CA VAL A 153 56.01 -18.85 -70.23
C VAL A 153 55.56 -18.23 -71.55
N GLU A 154 55.55 -16.90 -71.65
CA GLU A 154 55.19 -16.18 -72.88
C GLU A 154 56.11 -16.56 -74.05
N ARG A 155 57.41 -16.72 -73.80
CA ARG A 155 58.37 -17.16 -74.82
C ARG A 155 58.04 -18.55 -75.38
N PHE A 156 57.59 -19.48 -74.53
CA PHE A 156 57.21 -20.82 -74.98
C PHE A 156 55.80 -20.90 -75.59
N THR A 157 54.90 -19.95 -75.30
CA THR A 157 53.51 -19.96 -75.78
C THR A 157 53.23 -19.05 -76.97
N ALA A 158 54.19 -18.19 -77.38
CA ALA A 158 54.04 -17.23 -78.48
C ALA A 158 53.71 -17.81 -79.88
N LYS A 159 53.63 -19.15 -80.03
CA LYS A 159 53.18 -19.84 -81.26
C LYS A 159 52.07 -20.87 -80.93
N PRO A 160 50.79 -20.49 -80.94
CA PRO A 160 49.70 -21.42 -80.71
C PRO A 160 49.58 -22.43 -81.88
N ALA A 161 49.19 -23.67 -81.55
CA ALA A 161 48.91 -24.72 -82.54
C ALA A 161 47.59 -24.45 -83.29
N PRO A 162 47.43 -24.94 -84.55
CA PRO A 162 46.18 -24.78 -85.30
C PRO A 162 44.97 -25.41 -84.58
N PRO A 163 43.75 -24.85 -84.73
CA PRO A 163 42.55 -25.24 -83.96
C PRO A 163 42.13 -26.73 -84.02
N ASP A 164 42.54 -27.47 -85.05
CA ASP A 164 42.16 -28.87 -85.28
C ASP A 164 43.31 -29.88 -85.09
N SER A 165 44.41 -29.48 -84.47
CA SER A 165 45.55 -30.37 -84.24
C SER A 165 45.25 -31.41 -83.15
N LYS A 166 45.51 -32.69 -83.43
CA LYS A 166 45.40 -33.76 -82.43
C LYS A 166 46.41 -33.51 -81.30
N PRO A 167 46.07 -33.83 -80.03
CA PRO A 167 46.99 -33.66 -78.91
C PRO A 167 48.31 -34.40 -79.15
N ALA A 168 49.43 -33.72 -78.87
CA ALA A 168 50.75 -34.36 -78.88
C ALA A 168 50.75 -35.53 -77.89
N ARG A 169 51.15 -36.72 -78.37
CA ARG A 169 51.24 -37.91 -77.53
C ARG A 169 52.54 -37.89 -76.74
N PHE A 170 52.50 -38.23 -75.46
CA PHE A 170 53.68 -38.34 -74.61
C PHE A 170 53.49 -39.41 -73.52
N SER A 171 54.61 -39.87 -72.96
CA SER A 171 54.63 -40.74 -71.77
C SER A 171 55.81 -40.36 -70.88
N LEU A 172 55.53 -39.94 -69.67
CA LEU A 172 56.51 -39.52 -68.69
C LEU A 172 56.35 -40.38 -67.44
N SER A 173 57.35 -41.18 -67.10
CA SER A 173 57.34 -42.10 -65.96
C SER A 173 58.28 -41.64 -64.85
N ASN A 174 57.98 -42.05 -63.61
CA ASN A 174 58.77 -41.81 -62.40
C ASN A 174 59.20 -40.34 -62.25
N ILE A 175 58.24 -39.42 -62.26
CA ILE A 175 58.50 -38.01 -61.95
C ILE A 175 58.66 -37.90 -60.44
N SER A 176 59.81 -37.42 -59.97
CA SER A 176 60.09 -37.27 -58.55
C SER A 176 60.79 -35.95 -58.22
N VAL A 177 60.43 -35.36 -57.09
CA VAL A 177 61.12 -34.23 -56.46
C VAL A 177 61.38 -34.63 -55.02
N HIS A 178 62.60 -34.42 -54.53
CA HIS A 178 63.00 -34.75 -53.16
C HIS A 178 63.63 -33.53 -52.47
N GLY A 179 63.21 -33.23 -51.24
CA GLY A 179 63.80 -32.20 -50.39
C GLY A 179 63.79 -30.77 -50.96
N GLY A 180 62.76 -30.39 -51.74
CA GLY A 180 62.69 -29.05 -52.33
C GLY A 180 62.32 -27.93 -51.34
N ASP A 181 62.71 -26.71 -51.68
CA ASP A 181 62.46 -25.45 -50.95
C ASP A 181 61.89 -24.42 -51.93
N ILE A 182 60.74 -23.83 -51.62
CA ILE A 182 60.13 -22.79 -52.44
C ILE A 182 59.81 -21.58 -51.57
N ARG A 183 60.32 -20.41 -51.95
CA ARG A 183 59.93 -19.13 -51.37
C ARG A 183 58.98 -18.44 -52.33
N PHE A 184 57.78 -18.11 -51.87
CA PHE A 184 56.77 -17.45 -52.68
C PHE A 184 56.41 -16.09 -52.07
N ASP A 185 56.77 -15.00 -52.75
CA ASP A 185 56.45 -13.62 -52.40
C ASP A 185 55.30 -13.12 -53.28
N ASP A 186 54.07 -13.15 -52.78
CA ASP A 186 52.90 -12.64 -53.48
C ASP A 186 52.59 -11.19 -53.06
N ARG A 187 53.09 -10.24 -53.85
CA ARG A 187 52.92 -8.81 -53.60
C ARG A 187 51.53 -8.29 -53.97
N LEU A 188 50.70 -9.09 -54.65
CA LEU A 188 49.33 -8.73 -54.98
C LEU A 188 48.44 -8.84 -53.74
N VAL A 189 48.55 -9.95 -53.01
CA VAL A 189 47.81 -10.19 -51.76
C VAL A 189 48.60 -9.79 -50.50
N GLY A 190 49.89 -9.42 -50.67
CA GLY A 190 50.76 -9.00 -49.56
C GLY A 190 51.18 -10.16 -48.65
N ALA A 191 51.29 -11.38 -49.19
CA ALA A 191 51.59 -12.60 -48.45
C ALA A 191 52.95 -13.17 -48.86
N GLN A 192 53.65 -13.79 -47.90
CA GLN A 192 54.88 -14.52 -48.14
C GLN A 192 54.72 -15.95 -47.61
N HIS A 193 55.00 -16.92 -48.46
CA HIS A 193 54.95 -18.34 -48.12
C HIS A 193 56.31 -19.00 -48.27
N HIS A 194 56.62 -19.90 -47.35
CA HIS A 194 57.82 -20.73 -47.39
C HIS A 194 57.42 -22.21 -47.36
N ILE A 195 57.73 -22.91 -48.44
CA ILE A 195 57.49 -24.33 -48.63
C ILE A 195 58.82 -25.05 -48.46
N GLU A 196 58.91 -25.96 -47.49
CA GLU A 196 60.10 -26.76 -47.22
C GLU A 196 59.81 -28.25 -47.40
N LYS A 197 60.88 -29.04 -47.59
CA LYS A 197 60.83 -30.52 -47.68
C LYS A 197 59.82 -30.99 -48.73
N LEU A 198 59.77 -30.33 -49.88
CA LEU A 198 58.90 -30.70 -50.98
C LEU A 198 59.29 -32.07 -51.53
N GLU A 199 58.38 -33.02 -51.38
CA GLU A 199 58.38 -34.36 -51.93
C GLU A 199 57.25 -34.47 -52.95
N LEU A 200 57.56 -34.67 -54.22
CA LEU A 200 56.56 -34.93 -55.28
C LEU A 200 56.88 -36.28 -55.90
N GLY A 201 55.87 -37.13 -56.08
CA GLY A 201 55.99 -38.41 -56.76
C GLY A 201 54.80 -38.63 -57.69
N ILE A 202 55.06 -38.73 -58.99
CA ILE A 202 54.04 -39.06 -60.00
C ILE A 202 54.54 -40.30 -60.77
N PRO A 203 53.95 -41.48 -60.55
CA PRO A 203 54.44 -42.74 -61.13
C PRO A 203 54.48 -42.72 -62.67
N PHE A 204 53.46 -42.17 -63.31
CA PHE A 204 53.46 -41.91 -64.75
C PHE A 204 52.38 -40.88 -65.15
N LEU A 205 52.61 -40.18 -66.26
CA LEU A 205 51.64 -39.35 -66.98
C LEU A 205 51.71 -39.73 -68.46
N ALA A 206 50.63 -40.28 -69.01
CA ALA A 206 50.57 -40.67 -70.42
C ALA A 206 49.17 -40.47 -71.00
N ASN A 207 49.09 -39.87 -72.19
CA ASN A 207 47.85 -39.68 -72.96
C ASN A 207 47.76 -40.64 -74.17
N LEU A 208 48.39 -41.81 -74.07
CA LEU A 208 48.33 -42.88 -75.07
C LEU A 208 46.95 -43.60 -75.01
N PRO A 209 46.33 -43.98 -76.13
CA PRO A 209 44.98 -44.57 -76.15
C PRO A 209 44.75 -45.82 -75.27
N SER A 210 45.80 -46.59 -74.94
CA SER A 210 45.74 -47.76 -74.06
C SER A 210 45.91 -47.43 -72.57
N SER A 211 46.14 -46.15 -72.22
CA SER A 211 46.58 -45.72 -70.89
C SER A 211 45.73 -44.60 -70.29
N THR A 212 44.64 -44.20 -70.96
CA THR A 212 43.76 -43.11 -70.52
C THR A 212 42.86 -43.47 -69.34
N ASP A 213 42.54 -44.76 -69.15
CA ASP A 213 41.65 -45.26 -68.09
C ASP A 213 42.39 -45.82 -66.85
N ILE A 214 43.71 -45.61 -66.75
CA ILE A 214 44.53 -46.11 -65.63
C ILE A 214 44.58 -45.05 -64.52
N PHE A 215 44.38 -45.48 -63.28
CA PHE A 215 44.61 -44.62 -62.11
C PHE A 215 46.10 -44.35 -61.91
N VAL A 216 46.47 -43.08 -61.92
CA VAL A 216 47.79 -42.59 -61.50
C VAL A 216 47.70 -42.24 -60.01
N GLN A 217 48.68 -42.66 -59.22
CA GLN A 217 48.74 -42.39 -57.77
C GLN A 217 49.76 -41.30 -57.42
N PRO A 218 49.42 -40.02 -57.53
CA PRO A 218 50.34 -38.95 -57.15
C PRO A 218 50.51 -38.86 -55.62
N LEU A 219 51.71 -38.46 -55.21
CA LEU A 219 52.05 -38.06 -53.85
C LEU A 219 52.66 -36.66 -53.89
N LEU A 220 52.21 -35.80 -53.00
CA LEU A 220 52.78 -34.49 -52.72
C LEU A 220 52.85 -34.31 -51.21
N ALA A 221 54.05 -34.19 -50.63
CA ALA A 221 54.23 -33.88 -49.22
C ALA A 221 55.17 -32.69 -49.07
N MET A 222 54.84 -31.76 -48.18
CA MET A 222 55.63 -30.55 -47.96
C MET A 222 55.30 -29.95 -46.59
N THR A 223 56.14 -29.05 -46.10
CA THR A 223 55.83 -28.19 -44.96
C THR A 223 55.60 -26.78 -45.48
N VAL A 224 54.38 -26.26 -45.40
CA VAL A 224 54.03 -24.91 -45.86
C VAL A 224 53.89 -24.02 -44.64
N ASP A 225 54.71 -22.97 -44.54
CA ASP A 225 54.68 -22.01 -43.44
C ASP A 225 54.81 -22.63 -42.04
N GLY A 226 55.53 -23.75 -41.94
CA GLY A 226 55.68 -24.53 -40.71
C GLY A 226 54.61 -25.61 -40.50
N SER A 227 53.56 -25.66 -41.32
CA SER A 227 52.46 -26.64 -41.25
C SER A 227 52.72 -27.81 -42.21
N PRO A 228 52.84 -29.07 -41.73
CA PRO A 228 52.93 -30.24 -42.58
C PRO A 228 51.64 -30.44 -43.42
N LEU A 229 51.83 -30.64 -44.73
CA LEU A 229 50.78 -30.92 -45.69
C LEU A 229 51.16 -32.17 -46.48
N ARG A 230 50.27 -33.15 -46.54
CA ARG A 230 50.40 -34.32 -47.41
C ARG A 230 49.14 -34.51 -48.23
N ILE A 231 49.31 -34.63 -49.53
CA ILE A 231 48.28 -34.86 -50.52
C ILE A 231 48.66 -36.15 -51.26
N ASP A 232 47.83 -37.17 -51.18
CA ASP A 232 48.00 -38.40 -51.95
C ASP A 232 46.66 -38.83 -52.53
N GLY A 233 46.65 -39.67 -53.55
CA GLY A 233 45.40 -40.06 -54.14
C GLY A 233 45.53 -40.92 -55.36
N GLN A 234 44.43 -41.06 -56.08
CA GLN A 234 44.37 -41.72 -57.37
C GLN A 234 43.53 -40.90 -58.34
N THR A 235 43.98 -40.73 -59.59
CA THR A 235 43.28 -39.94 -60.60
C THR A 235 43.39 -40.56 -61.98
N LYS A 236 42.33 -40.40 -62.80
CA LYS A 236 42.30 -40.70 -64.24
C LYS A 236 42.34 -39.37 -65.04
N PRO A 237 43.50 -38.73 -65.20
CA PRO A 237 43.58 -37.35 -65.72
C PRO A 237 43.16 -37.22 -67.19
N PHE A 238 43.19 -38.33 -67.96
CA PHE A 238 42.89 -38.35 -69.39
C PHE A 238 41.65 -39.18 -69.77
N ALA A 239 40.95 -39.78 -68.80
CA ALA A 239 39.68 -40.48 -69.05
C ALA A 239 38.55 -39.47 -69.35
N SER A 240 37.48 -39.92 -70.01
CA SER A 240 36.34 -39.06 -70.35
C SER A 240 35.54 -38.58 -69.14
N ASN A 241 35.46 -39.40 -68.08
CA ASN A 241 34.75 -39.08 -66.84
C ASN A 241 35.62 -38.45 -65.74
N ARG A 242 36.94 -38.34 -65.97
CA ARG A 242 37.97 -37.80 -65.06
C ARG A 242 37.67 -38.04 -63.57
N GLU A 243 37.74 -39.29 -63.17
CA GLU A 243 37.55 -39.69 -61.78
C GLU A 243 38.83 -39.46 -60.95
N SER A 244 38.69 -38.83 -59.79
CA SER A 244 39.79 -38.58 -58.86
C SER A 244 39.37 -38.80 -57.41
N THR A 245 40.20 -39.48 -56.62
CA THR A 245 40.10 -39.56 -55.16
C THR A 245 41.38 -38.96 -54.58
N ILE A 246 41.27 -37.86 -53.84
CA ILE A 246 42.41 -37.11 -53.31
C ILE A 246 42.29 -37.04 -51.79
N GLY A 247 43.23 -37.67 -51.10
CA GLY A 247 43.42 -37.56 -49.67
C GLY A 247 44.25 -36.33 -49.30
N PHE A 248 43.79 -35.56 -48.33
CA PHE A 248 44.53 -34.44 -47.73
C PHE A 248 44.78 -34.74 -46.26
N GLN A 249 46.02 -34.58 -45.82
CA GLN A 249 46.41 -34.59 -44.42
C GLN A 249 46.98 -33.22 -44.09
N LEU A 250 46.31 -32.54 -43.16
CA LEU A 250 46.59 -31.19 -42.72
C LEU A 250 46.98 -31.25 -41.24
N ASP A 251 48.08 -30.59 -40.87
CA ASP A 251 48.48 -30.44 -39.47
C ASP A 251 48.71 -28.96 -39.16
N ARG A 252 47.80 -28.38 -38.36
CA ARG A 252 47.82 -26.99 -37.88
C ARG A 252 48.05 -25.95 -38.99
N LEU A 253 47.28 -26.02 -40.07
CA LEU A 253 47.30 -25.02 -41.15
C LEU A 253 46.73 -23.67 -40.66
N ASP A 254 47.52 -22.60 -40.76
CA ASP A 254 47.15 -21.23 -40.34
C ASP A 254 46.19 -20.57 -41.35
N LEU A 255 44.88 -20.65 -41.11
CA LEU A 255 43.83 -20.22 -42.05
C LEU A 255 43.97 -18.75 -42.51
N PRO A 256 44.15 -17.75 -41.62
CA PRO A 256 44.32 -16.34 -42.01
C PRO A 256 45.32 -16.09 -43.13
N ARG A 257 46.43 -16.83 -43.18
CA ARG A 257 47.47 -16.65 -44.21
C ARG A 257 47.00 -16.97 -45.63
N TYR A 258 45.99 -17.81 -45.76
CA TYR A 258 45.53 -18.31 -47.06
C TYR A 258 44.21 -17.68 -47.53
N LEU A 259 43.56 -16.86 -46.70
CA LEU A 259 42.27 -16.24 -47.05
C LEU A 259 42.36 -15.29 -48.24
N GLY A 260 43.52 -14.65 -48.46
CA GLY A 260 43.77 -13.78 -49.61
C GLY A 260 43.69 -14.50 -50.97
N TYR A 261 43.74 -15.84 -50.98
CA TYR A 261 43.62 -16.65 -52.20
C TYR A 261 42.20 -17.14 -52.49
N VAL A 262 41.22 -16.79 -51.65
CA VAL A 262 39.81 -17.12 -51.92
C VAL A 262 39.32 -16.25 -53.09
N PRO A 263 38.74 -16.83 -54.17
CA PRO A 263 38.41 -16.09 -55.40
C PRO A 263 37.39 -14.95 -55.25
N ALA A 264 36.59 -14.98 -54.18
CA ALA A 264 35.57 -13.98 -53.88
C ALA A 264 35.76 -13.45 -52.45
N ALA A 265 35.46 -12.17 -52.24
CA ALA A 265 35.45 -11.58 -50.92
C ALA A 265 34.45 -12.35 -50.04
N MET A 266 34.95 -12.96 -48.96
CA MET A 266 34.08 -13.62 -47.98
C MET A 266 33.26 -12.56 -47.25
N PRO A 267 31.99 -12.84 -46.91
CA PRO A 267 31.15 -11.88 -46.20
C PRO A 267 31.51 -11.77 -44.69
N VAL A 268 32.56 -12.49 -44.28
CA VAL A 268 33.09 -12.64 -42.91
C VAL A 268 34.62 -12.56 -42.88
N GLU A 269 35.15 -12.24 -41.72
CA GLU A 269 36.59 -12.24 -41.43
C GLU A 269 36.95 -13.41 -40.50
N ILE A 270 38.09 -14.05 -40.75
CA ILE A 270 38.66 -15.09 -39.87
C ILE A 270 40.03 -14.61 -39.40
N PRO A 271 40.11 -13.85 -38.28
CA PRO A 271 41.38 -13.31 -37.80
C PRO A 271 42.33 -14.35 -37.23
N LYS A 272 41.80 -15.48 -36.75
CA LYS A 272 42.58 -16.60 -36.17
C LYS A 272 41.90 -17.94 -36.46
N GLY A 273 42.71 -18.99 -36.63
CA GLY A 273 42.23 -20.37 -36.69
C GLY A 273 43.27 -21.32 -37.27
N LEU A 274 43.45 -22.47 -36.62
CA LEU A 274 44.35 -23.53 -37.06
C LEU A 274 43.55 -24.76 -37.48
N LEU A 275 43.71 -25.20 -38.72
CA LEU A 275 42.99 -26.33 -39.29
C LEU A 275 43.89 -27.57 -39.34
N SER A 276 43.45 -28.65 -38.71
CA SER A 276 44.06 -29.99 -38.85
C SER A 276 43.00 -30.97 -39.36
N GLY A 277 43.41 -32.04 -40.03
CA GLY A 277 42.44 -33.03 -40.48
C GLY A 277 42.95 -34.03 -41.49
N ARG A 278 42.15 -35.08 -41.69
CA ARG A 278 42.33 -36.04 -42.76
C ARG A 278 41.06 -36.06 -43.59
N LEU A 279 41.15 -35.56 -44.81
CA LEU A 279 40.05 -35.42 -45.75
C LEU A 279 40.26 -36.36 -46.94
N SER A 280 39.17 -36.82 -47.53
CA SER A 280 39.13 -37.54 -48.81
C SER A 280 38.12 -36.86 -49.73
N LEU A 281 38.61 -36.32 -50.83
CA LEU A 281 37.84 -35.69 -51.89
C LEU A 281 37.63 -36.67 -53.03
N HIS A 282 36.40 -37.10 -53.27
CA HIS A 282 35.99 -37.86 -54.44
C HIS A 282 35.38 -36.91 -55.47
N PHE A 283 35.95 -36.87 -56.66
CA PHE A 283 35.55 -35.98 -57.74
C PHE A 283 35.33 -36.79 -59.01
N VAL A 284 34.19 -36.57 -59.67
CA VAL A 284 33.84 -37.21 -60.94
C VAL A 284 33.30 -36.15 -61.90
N GLN A 285 33.95 -35.98 -63.05
CA GLN A 285 33.52 -35.05 -64.08
C GLN A 285 32.70 -35.79 -65.14
N THR A 286 31.39 -35.90 -64.94
CA THR A 286 30.43 -36.37 -65.95
C THR A 286 29.67 -35.20 -66.58
N GLN A 287 29.39 -35.23 -67.87
CA GLN A 287 28.44 -34.27 -68.48
C GLN A 287 27.01 -34.72 -68.17
N PRO A 288 26.06 -33.82 -67.79
CA PRO A 288 26.18 -32.35 -67.77
C PRO A 288 26.70 -31.74 -66.45
N THR A 289 26.77 -32.47 -65.33
CA THR A 289 27.16 -31.92 -64.01
C THR A 289 28.28 -32.71 -63.33
N PRO A 290 29.33 -32.03 -62.82
CA PRO A 290 30.35 -32.67 -62.00
C PRO A 290 29.81 -33.05 -60.62
N GLN A 291 30.34 -34.14 -60.06
CA GLN A 291 30.07 -34.57 -58.69
C GLN A 291 31.32 -34.34 -57.84
N LEU A 292 31.12 -33.79 -56.64
CA LEU A 292 32.18 -33.51 -55.67
C LEU A 292 31.69 -33.96 -54.30
N GLN A 293 32.35 -34.95 -53.71
CA GLN A 293 32.08 -35.45 -52.38
C GLN A 293 33.31 -35.33 -51.49
N LEU A 294 33.13 -34.80 -50.29
CA LEU A 294 34.16 -34.64 -49.27
C LEU A 294 33.79 -35.43 -48.02
N THR A 295 34.72 -36.25 -47.53
CA THR A 295 34.58 -37.07 -46.32
C THR A 295 35.83 -36.99 -45.45
N GLY A 296 35.72 -37.32 -44.16
CA GLY A 296 36.86 -37.38 -43.25
C GLY A 296 36.67 -36.56 -41.98
N ASN A 297 37.76 -36.23 -41.29
CA ASN A 297 37.72 -35.55 -40.00
C ASN A 297 38.46 -34.22 -40.07
N LEU A 298 37.86 -33.20 -39.46
CA LEU A 298 38.43 -31.87 -39.29
C LEU A 298 38.54 -31.53 -37.81
N GLN A 299 39.63 -30.86 -37.47
CA GLN A 299 39.88 -30.24 -36.18
C GLN A 299 40.18 -28.77 -36.42
N LEU A 300 39.59 -27.92 -35.59
CA LEU A 300 39.74 -26.47 -35.64
C LEU A 300 40.10 -25.93 -34.26
N ASP A 301 41.28 -25.31 -34.14
CA ASP A 301 41.80 -24.76 -32.88
C ASP A 301 41.92 -23.22 -32.95
N ASP A 302 41.65 -22.56 -31.83
CA ASP A 302 41.75 -21.10 -31.62
C ASP A 302 41.10 -20.25 -32.73
N PHE A 303 39.91 -20.68 -33.16
CA PHE A 303 39.17 -20.05 -34.25
C PHE A 303 38.35 -18.84 -33.81
N VAL A 304 38.47 -17.76 -34.57
CA VAL A 304 37.73 -16.51 -34.38
C VAL A 304 37.07 -16.15 -35.70
N LEU A 305 35.76 -15.87 -35.64
CA LEU A 305 34.94 -15.44 -36.76
C LEU A 305 34.26 -14.12 -36.38
N ASP A 306 34.59 -13.09 -37.14
CA ASP A 306 33.99 -11.76 -37.03
C ASP A 306 33.23 -11.44 -38.33
N SER A 307 32.23 -10.57 -38.25
CA SER A 307 31.55 -10.05 -39.43
C SER A 307 32.50 -9.17 -40.24
N SER A 308 32.19 -8.92 -41.51
CA SER A 308 32.89 -7.93 -42.34
C SER A 308 32.85 -6.50 -41.77
N HIS A 309 32.13 -6.25 -40.67
CA HIS A 309 32.05 -4.97 -39.98
C HIS A 309 32.78 -5.00 -38.61
N GLY A 310 33.55 -6.06 -38.33
CA GLY A 310 34.34 -6.23 -37.12
C GLY A 310 33.54 -6.64 -35.87
N GLU A 311 32.29 -7.09 -36.03
CA GLU A 311 31.49 -7.59 -34.91
C GLU A 311 31.73 -9.08 -34.69
N ALA A 312 31.82 -9.51 -33.44
CA ALA A 312 31.97 -10.92 -33.13
C ALA A 312 30.77 -11.76 -33.61
N ILE A 313 31.03 -12.89 -34.27
CA ILE A 313 30.03 -13.90 -34.62
C ILE A 313 30.26 -15.17 -33.79
N ALA A 314 31.45 -15.76 -33.89
CA ALA A 314 31.78 -17.01 -33.22
C ALA A 314 33.25 -17.04 -32.77
N ARG A 315 33.49 -17.66 -31.63
CA ARG A 315 34.84 -18.01 -31.15
C ARG A 315 34.83 -19.48 -30.75
N LEU A 316 35.90 -20.21 -31.02
CA LEU A 316 36.03 -21.63 -30.72
C LEU A 316 37.46 -21.91 -30.29
N ARG A 317 37.64 -22.50 -29.10
CA ARG A 317 38.99 -22.89 -28.65
C ARG A 317 39.45 -24.19 -29.31
N HIS A 318 38.57 -25.18 -29.34
CA HIS A 318 38.83 -26.48 -29.95
C HIS A 318 37.51 -27.07 -30.46
N GLY A 319 37.49 -27.60 -31.67
CA GLY A 319 36.37 -28.38 -32.15
C GLY A 319 36.74 -29.42 -33.18
N ASN A 320 36.02 -30.54 -33.15
CA ASN A 320 36.18 -31.66 -34.06
C ASN A 320 34.88 -31.87 -34.85
N ILE A 321 35.00 -32.12 -36.15
CA ILE A 321 33.87 -32.31 -37.06
C ILE A 321 34.16 -33.52 -37.96
N GLU A 322 33.26 -34.50 -37.93
CA GLU A 322 33.24 -35.61 -38.89
C GLU A 322 32.38 -35.24 -40.11
N LEU A 323 32.96 -35.32 -41.31
CA LEU A 323 32.29 -35.14 -42.59
C LEU A 323 31.90 -36.51 -43.15
N THR A 324 30.61 -36.84 -43.15
CA THR A 324 30.13 -38.16 -43.60
C THR A 324 29.67 -38.16 -45.06
N ASP A 325 28.99 -37.10 -45.50
CA ASP A 325 28.62 -36.89 -46.91
C ASP A 325 28.44 -35.40 -47.21
N VAL A 326 29.55 -34.71 -47.51
CA VAL A 326 29.53 -33.29 -47.91
C VAL A 326 29.67 -33.17 -49.42
N GLN A 327 28.59 -32.76 -50.09
CA GLN A 327 28.53 -32.55 -51.53
C GLN A 327 28.04 -31.12 -51.84
N PRO A 328 28.96 -30.14 -51.89
CA PRO A 328 28.60 -28.73 -52.06
C PRO A 328 27.83 -28.44 -53.35
N LEU A 329 28.16 -29.15 -54.44
CA LEU A 329 27.49 -29.01 -55.75
C LEU A 329 26.04 -29.53 -55.75
N ALA A 330 25.68 -30.40 -54.79
CA ALA A 330 24.35 -30.93 -54.61
C ALA A 330 23.61 -30.28 -53.41
N SER A 331 24.20 -29.23 -52.80
CA SER A 331 23.69 -28.60 -51.58
C SER A 331 23.45 -29.57 -50.41
N ARG A 332 24.28 -30.62 -50.30
CA ARG A 332 24.19 -31.64 -49.24
C ARG A 332 25.38 -31.54 -48.27
N TYR A 333 25.09 -31.49 -46.98
CA TYR A 333 26.07 -31.36 -45.91
C TYR A 333 25.72 -32.30 -44.77
N HIS A 334 26.09 -33.58 -44.86
CA HIS A 334 25.89 -34.53 -43.76
C HIS A 334 27.16 -34.60 -42.91
N LEU A 335 26.97 -34.32 -41.62
CA LEU A 335 28.00 -34.27 -40.60
C LEU A 335 27.72 -35.36 -39.56
N GLY A 336 28.78 -36.06 -39.14
CA GLY A 336 28.75 -37.11 -38.13
C GLY A 336 28.75 -36.53 -36.71
N ALA A 337 29.72 -36.93 -35.90
CA ALA A 337 29.96 -36.31 -34.59
C ALA A 337 30.62 -34.92 -34.74
N MET A 338 30.05 -33.93 -34.06
CA MET A 338 30.59 -32.58 -33.90
C MET A 338 30.79 -32.31 -32.41
N GLN A 339 32.01 -31.97 -32.02
CA GLN A 339 32.38 -31.68 -30.63
C GLN A 339 32.94 -30.27 -30.57
N LEU A 340 32.36 -29.40 -29.75
CA LEU A 340 32.80 -28.01 -29.60
C LEU A 340 33.14 -27.72 -28.13
N GLU A 341 34.40 -27.40 -27.85
CA GLU A 341 34.89 -26.99 -26.54
C GLU A 341 35.09 -25.47 -26.50
N ARG A 342 34.50 -24.83 -25.48
CA ARG A 342 34.55 -23.38 -25.27
C ARG A 342 34.17 -22.59 -26.52
N ALA A 343 33.10 -23.03 -27.17
CA ALA A 343 32.49 -22.27 -28.26
C ALA A 343 31.70 -21.10 -27.68
N ALA A 344 31.92 -19.89 -28.18
CA ALA A 344 31.17 -18.71 -27.81
C ALA A 344 30.47 -18.13 -29.04
N LEU A 345 29.13 -18.10 -29.01
CA LEU A 345 28.30 -17.52 -30.06
C LEU A 345 27.78 -16.15 -29.63
N PHE A 346 27.80 -15.17 -30.54
CA PHE A 346 27.41 -13.78 -30.26
C PHE A 346 26.29 -13.35 -31.19
N TYR A 347 25.04 -13.40 -30.74
CA TYR A 347 23.87 -12.98 -31.51
C TYR A 347 23.38 -11.61 -31.06
N THR A 348 23.25 -10.67 -32.01
CA THR A 348 22.74 -9.32 -31.77
C THR A 348 21.57 -9.05 -32.71
N GLN A 349 20.38 -8.88 -32.14
CA GLN A 349 19.18 -8.52 -32.87
C GLN A 349 19.22 -7.04 -33.24
N ARG A 350 18.79 -6.71 -34.46
CA ARG A 350 18.65 -5.34 -34.98
C ARG A 350 17.19 -5.02 -35.27
N ALA A 351 16.92 -3.74 -35.51
CA ALA A 351 15.61 -3.28 -35.95
C ALA A 351 15.17 -3.96 -37.26
N GLY A 352 13.86 -4.13 -37.46
CA GLY A 352 13.31 -4.71 -38.70
C GLY A 352 13.47 -6.21 -38.85
N GLY A 353 13.87 -6.94 -37.80
CA GLY A 353 14.07 -8.40 -37.85
C GLY A 353 15.46 -8.84 -38.34
N HIS A 354 16.36 -7.88 -38.58
CA HIS A 354 17.74 -8.12 -38.96
C HIS A 354 18.62 -8.54 -37.78
N SER A 355 19.80 -9.09 -38.06
CA SER A 355 20.78 -9.48 -37.04
C SER A 355 22.23 -9.32 -37.53
N ASN A 356 23.22 -9.47 -36.63
CA ASN A 356 24.63 -9.59 -37.04
C ASN A 356 24.92 -10.84 -37.88
N PHE A 357 24.06 -11.88 -37.81
CA PHE A 357 24.18 -13.09 -38.63
C PHE A 357 23.77 -12.87 -40.08
N ASP A 358 23.06 -11.79 -40.40
CA ASP A 358 22.71 -11.45 -41.78
C ASP A 358 23.97 -11.24 -42.64
N THR A 359 25.09 -10.89 -42.00
CA THR A 359 26.41 -10.78 -42.64
C THR A 359 27.01 -12.12 -43.06
N LEU A 360 26.45 -13.27 -42.62
CA LEU A 360 26.90 -14.59 -43.06
C LEU A 360 26.39 -14.95 -44.47
N MET A 361 25.40 -14.20 -44.97
CA MET A 361 24.83 -14.42 -46.29
C MET A 361 25.30 -13.33 -47.26
N PRO A 362 25.59 -13.66 -48.53
CA PRO A 362 25.83 -12.64 -49.54
C PRO A 362 24.57 -11.75 -49.67
N PRO A 363 24.74 -10.42 -49.90
CA PRO A 363 23.60 -9.52 -50.06
C PRO A 363 22.72 -10.03 -51.20
N ALA A 364 21.41 -10.19 -50.92
CA ALA A 364 20.45 -10.57 -51.94
C ALA A 364 20.55 -9.55 -53.08
N ALA A 365 20.94 -9.99 -54.28
CA ALA A 365 20.89 -9.14 -55.46
C ALA A 365 19.45 -8.65 -55.61
N ARG A 366 19.24 -7.33 -55.60
CA ARG A 366 17.95 -6.74 -55.99
C ARG A 366 17.77 -7.03 -57.47
N ASN A 367 17.14 -8.15 -57.79
CA ASN A 367 16.65 -8.42 -59.13
C ASN A 367 15.28 -7.74 -59.24
N ASP A 368 15.27 -6.55 -59.86
CA ASP A 368 14.05 -5.82 -60.23
C ASP A 368 13.34 -6.42 -61.46
N ASP A 369 13.81 -7.55 -62.00
CA ASP A 369 13.18 -8.21 -63.14
C ASP A 369 12.57 -9.56 -62.76
N ASN A 370 11.25 -9.62 -62.91
CA ASN A 370 10.37 -10.75 -62.69
C ASN A 370 10.57 -11.85 -63.76
N LYS A 371 11.72 -12.54 -63.71
CA LYS A 371 11.93 -13.82 -64.39
C LYS A 371 12.10 -14.92 -63.35
N THR A 372 11.15 -15.85 -63.35
CA THR A 372 11.18 -17.11 -62.63
C THR A 372 12.27 -18.00 -63.21
N ASP A 373 13.48 -17.92 -62.66
CA ASP A 373 14.57 -18.86 -62.95
C ASP A 373 14.69 -19.89 -61.80
N ASP A 374 15.04 -21.12 -62.19
CA ASP A 374 15.05 -22.38 -61.43
C ASP A 374 15.23 -22.28 -59.91
N LYS A 375 14.28 -22.87 -59.16
CA LYS A 375 14.43 -23.09 -57.70
C LYS A 375 15.65 -23.97 -57.46
N ALA A 376 16.74 -23.38 -56.96
CA ALA A 376 17.86 -24.12 -56.39
C ALA A 376 17.32 -25.14 -55.35
N PRO A 377 17.84 -26.38 -55.34
CA PRO A 377 17.38 -27.40 -54.41
C PRO A 377 17.63 -26.95 -52.96
N PRO A 378 16.72 -27.25 -52.02
CA PRO A 378 16.88 -26.87 -50.62
C PRO A 378 18.11 -27.54 -50.02
N THR A 379 18.85 -26.82 -49.18
CA THR A 379 20.05 -27.33 -48.53
C THR A 379 19.72 -28.45 -47.55
N ASP A 380 20.29 -29.64 -47.77
CA ASP A 380 20.18 -30.81 -46.89
C ASP A 380 21.36 -30.83 -45.90
N LEU A 381 21.22 -30.11 -44.79
CA LEU A 381 22.19 -30.10 -43.69
C LEU A 381 21.73 -31.07 -42.61
N ARG A 382 22.59 -32.01 -42.22
CA ARG A 382 22.34 -32.97 -41.14
C ARG A 382 23.53 -33.04 -40.19
N ILE A 383 23.25 -33.06 -38.89
CA ILE A 383 24.25 -33.26 -37.84
C ILE A 383 23.79 -34.43 -36.98
N SER A 384 24.56 -35.52 -37.00
CA SER A 384 24.21 -36.75 -36.31
C SER A 384 24.27 -36.58 -34.79
N ALA A 385 25.34 -35.96 -34.29
CA ALA A 385 25.48 -35.61 -32.89
C ALA A 385 26.32 -34.34 -32.73
N LEU A 386 25.78 -33.32 -32.08
CA LEU A 386 26.51 -32.12 -31.64
C LEU A 386 26.67 -32.18 -30.13
N THR A 387 27.89 -32.05 -29.63
CA THR A 387 28.20 -31.97 -28.19
C THR A 387 28.89 -30.65 -27.88
N LEU A 388 28.47 -30.02 -26.79
CA LEU A 388 29.01 -28.75 -26.32
C LEU A 388 29.66 -28.96 -24.95
N GLN A 389 30.84 -28.37 -24.76
CA GLN A 389 31.55 -28.40 -23.48
C GLN A 389 32.04 -26.99 -23.11
N ASP A 390 31.60 -26.50 -21.95
CA ASP A 390 32.01 -25.19 -21.40
C ASP A 390 31.80 -24.02 -22.38
N SER A 391 30.74 -24.08 -23.18
CA SER A 391 30.40 -23.12 -24.24
C SER A 391 29.59 -21.93 -23.69
N ALA A 392 29.36 -20.91 -24.51
CA ALA A 392 28.60 -19.72 -24.16
C ALA A 392 27.76 -19.20 -25.33
N LEU A 393 26.62 -18.59 -25.01
CA LEU A 393 25.79 -17.83 -25.94
C LEU A 393 25.56 -16.44 -25.35
N THR A 394 25.98 -15.40 -26.06
CA THR A 394 25.63 -14.02 -25.76
C THR A 394 24.55 -13.57 -26.73
N TYR A 395 23.37 -13.27 -26.20
CA TYR A 395 22.28 -12.64 -26.92
C TYR A 395 22.24 -11.15 -26.54
N ALA A 396 22.10 -10.26 -27.51
CA ALA A 396 21.81 -8.85 -27.32
C ALA A 396 20.55 -8.50 -28.12
N ASP A 397 19.60 -7.83 -27.47
CA ASP A 397 18.41 -7.33 -28.16
C ASP A 397 18.71 -6.04 -28.96
N ALA A 398 17.69 -5.49 -29.62
CA ALA A 398 17.82 -4.22 -30.35
C ALA A 398 18.12 -3.01 -29.45
N SER A 399 17.86 -3.10 -28.14
CA SER A 399 18.17 -2.07 -27.14
C SER A 399 19.59 -2.21 -26.55
N GLN A 400 20.36 -3.20 -27.02
CA GLN A 400 21.68 -3.59 -26.51
C GLN A 400 21.65 -4.20 -25.10
N ALA A 401 20.48 -4.59 -24.60
CA ALA A 401 20.37 -5.37 -23.38
C ALA A 401 20.92 -6.78 -23.63
N LYS A 402 21.89 -7.19 -22.81
CA LYS A 402 22.63 -8.44 -22.98
C LYS A 402 22.10 -9.53 -22.07
N LEU A 403 21.91 -10.71 -22.64
CA LEU A 403 21.66 -11.97 -21.95
C LEU A 403 22.81 -12.93 -22.24
N GLN A 404 23.34 -13.57 -21.20
CA GLN A 404 24.44 -14.52 -21.36
C GLN A 404 24.07 -15.88 -20.77
N LEU A 405 24.18 -16.90 -21.62
CA LEU A 405 24.26 -18.30 -21.23
C LEU A 405 25.74 -18.67 -21.15
N THR A 406 26.18 -19.16 -20.00
CA THR A 406 27.59 -19.53 -19.74
C THR A 406 27.69 -20.96 -19.23
N ARG A 407 28.85 -21.60 -19.40
CA ARG A 407 29.05 -23.02 -19.06
C ARG A 407 28.00 -23.93 -19.72
N LEU A 408 27.63 -23.61 -20.96
CA LEU A 408 26.72 -24.38 -21.77
C LEU A 408 27.35 -25.74 -22.09
N HIS A 409 26.69 -26.81 -21.68
CA HIS A 409 27.13 -28.17 -21.93
C HIS A 409 25.94 -29.08 -22.22
N GLY A 410 26.16 -30.12 -23.00
CA GLY A 410 25.12 -31.09 -23.36
C GLY A 410 25.22 -31.53 -24.82
N SER A 411 24.12 -32.05 -25.35
CA SER A 411 24.08 -32.68 -26.67
C SER A 411 22.80 -32.38 -27.45
N LEU A 412 22.94 -32.39 -28.77
CA LEU A 412 21.85 -32.35 -29.74
C LEU A 412 22.05 -33.51 -30.74
N LEU A 413 21.09 -34.42 -30.83
CA LEU A 413 21.18 -35.64 -31.64
C LEU A 413 20.20 -35.59 -32.82
N GLY A 414 20.70 -35.78 -34.03
CA GLY A 414 19.88 -35.91 -35.25
C GLY A 414 19.29 -34.60 -35.77
N LEU A 415 20.04 -33.50 -35.75
CA LEU A 415 19.60 -32.22 -36.33
C LEU A 415 19.52 -32.31 -37.85
N GLY A 416 18.41 -31.86 -38.45
CA GLY A 416 18.23 -31.81 -39.91
C GLY A 416 17.43 -30.58 -40.34
N THR A 417 17.75 -30.02 -41.52
CA THR A 417 17.01 -28.88 -42.11
C THR A 417 15.83 -29.29 -42.97
N LEU A 418 15.79 -30.54 -43.44
CA LEU A 418 14.68 -31.11 -44.21
C LEU A 418 13.78 -31.97 -43.33
N ALA A 419 12.55 -32.25 -43.81
CA ALA A 419 11.59 -33.05 -43.07
C ALA A 419 12.17 -34.42 -42.65
N GLY A 420 12.05 -34.73 -41.36
CA GLY A 420 12.59 -35.94 -40.74
C GLY A 420 12.20 -36.03 -39.25
N PRO A 421 12.74 -37.01 -38.50
CA PRO A 421 12.56 -37.07 -37.04
C PRO A 421 13.10 -35.82 -36.36
N ALA A 422 12.40 -35.34 -35.32
CA ALA A 422 12.87 -34.21 -34.51
C ALA A 422 14.18 -34.56 -33.78
N ALA A 423 15.05 -33.55 -33.67
CA ALA A 423 16.34 -33.69 -33.01
C ALA A 423 16.19 -33.69 -31.48
N LYS A 424 16.89 -34.59 -30.80
CA LYS A 424 16.85 -34.67 -29.32
C LYS A 424 17.84 -33.70 -28.71
N LEU A 425 17.34 -32.72 -27.96
CA LEU A 425 18.10 -31.70 -27.25
C LEU A 425 18.20 -32.05 -25.76
N ASP A 426 19.39 -32.00 -25.18
CA ASP A 426 19.63 -31.99 -23.72
C ASP A 426 20.77 -31.01 -23.43
N LEU A 427 20.44 -29.85 -22.87
CA LEU A 427 21.38 -28.78 -22.57
C LEU A 427 21.23 -28.29 -21.14
N ALA A 428 22.36 -27.98 -20.52
CA ALA A 428 22.44 -27.27 -19.25
C ALA A 428 23.39 -26.07 -19.37
N SER A 429 23.04 -24.97 -18.72
CA SER A 429 23.75 -23.70 -18.75
C SER A 429 23.58 -22.94 -17.44
N GLN A 430 24.42 -21.96 -17.18
CA GLN A 430 24.14 -20.88 -16.24
C GLN A 430 23.45 -19.72 -16.93
N LEU A 431 22.53 -19.09 -16.21
CA LEU A 431 21.75 -17.93 -16.65
C LEU A 431 21.55 -16.98 -15.47
N ALA A 432 22.02 -15.73 -15.59
CA ALA A 432 21.80 -14.67 -14.59
C ALA A 432 22.11 -15.10 -13.13
N GLY A 433 23.20 -15.84 -12.91
CA GLY A 433 23.62 -16.35 -11.60
C GLY A 433 22.96 -17.66 -11.16
N GLY A 434 21.91 -18.13 -11.85
CA GLY A 434 21.25 -19.41 -11.64
C GLY A 434 21.64 -20.46 -12.69
N SER A 435 20.85 -21.55 -12.76
CA SER A 435 20.99 -22.60 -13.79
C SER A 435 19.75 -22.71 -14.67
N LEU A 436 19.97 -23.02 -15.94
CA LEU A 436 18.99 -23.34 -16.97
C LEU A 436 19.25 -24.77 -17.47
N GLY A 437 18.22 -25.61 -17.49
CA GLY A 437 18.20 -26.92 -18.14
C GLY A 437 17.09 -26.98 -19.18
N VAL A 438 17.35 -27.57 -20.34
CA VAL A 438 16.40 -27.69 -21.45
C VAL A 438 16.52 -29.08 -22.05
N ARG A 439 15.41 -29.82 -22.13
CA ARG A 439 15.35 -31.16 -22.74
C ARG A 439 14.14 -31.30 -23.62
N GLY A 440 14.30 -31.71 -24.87
CA GLY A 440 13.16 -31.84 -25.76
C GLY A 440 13.48 -32.24 -27.19
N ASP A 441 12.51 -32.00 -28.05
CA ASP A 441 12.52 -32.25 -29.47
C ASP A 441 12.60 -30.92 -30.23
N VAL A 442 13.58 -30.78 -31.12
CA VAL A 442 13.78 -29.63 -32.02
C VAL A 442 13.49 -30.07 -33.45
N ASP A 443 12.45 -29.52 -34.06
CA ASP A 443 12.13 -29.73 -35.48
C ASP A 443 12.37 -28.42 -36.24
N LEU A 444 13.51 -28.33 -36.94
CA LEU A 444 13.84 -27.15 -37.74
C LEU A 444 12.95 -27.05 -38.98
N ALA A 445 12.60 -28.17 -39.61
CA ALA A 445 11.76 -28.19 -40.82
C ALA A 445 10.32 -27.75 -40.49
N GLY A 446 9.80 -28.19 -39.34
CA GLY A 446 8.53 -27.75 -38.78
C GLY A 446 8.59 -26.42 -38.01
N SER A 447 9.80 -25.85 -37.83
CA SER A 447 10.05 -24.59 -37.10
C SER A 447 9.45 -24.54 -35.69
N HIS A 448 9.61 -25.63 -34.93
CA HIS A 448 9.14 -25.69 -33.54
C HIS A 448 10.07 -26.50 -32.63
N TYR A 449 9.99 -26.19 -31.34
CA TYR A 449 10.61 -26.93 -30.23
C TYR A 449 9.53 -27.34 -29.25
N ALA A 450 9.62 -28.55 -28.70
CA ALA A 450 8.76 -29.00 -27.61
C ALA A 450 9.57 -29.78 -26.58
N GLY A 451 9.51 -29.39 -25.30
CA GLY A 451 10.20 -30.13 -24.25
C GLY A 451 10.14 -29.50 -22.87
N ALA A 452 10.77 -30.17 -21.93
CA ALA A 452 10.89 -29.70 -20.55
C ALA A 452 11.96 -28.61 -20.43
N PHE A 453 11.72 -27.65 -19.53
CA PHE A 453 12.72 -26.69 -19.09
C PHE A 453 12.78 -26.66 -17.56
N GLU A 454 13.93 -26.27 -17.03
CA GLU A 454 14.16 -26.03 -15.60
C GLU A 454 15.03 -24.79 -15.41
N LEU A 455 14.58 -23.87 -14.57
CA LEU A 455 15.31 -22.71 -14.06
C LEU A 455 15.46 -22.89 -12.56
N LYS A 456 16.67 -22.71 -12.03
CA LYS A 456 16.92 -22.68 -10.58
C LYS A 456 17.67 -21.41 -10.20
N GLN A 457 17.12 -20.67 -9.25
CA GLN A 457 17.72 -19.49 -8.65
C GLN A 457 18.20 -18.41 -9.65
N VAL A 458 17.49 -18.24 -10.77
CA VAL A 458 17.82 -17.27 -11.83
C VAL A 458 17.47 -15.86 -11.38
N SER A 459 18.43 -14.93 -11.37
CA SER A 459 18.15 -13.55 -10.94
C SER A 459 17.25 -12.81 -11.95
N LEU A 460 16.17 -12.20 -11.45
CA LEU A 460 15.24 -11.41 -12.29
C LEU A 460 15.77 -10.02 -12.64
N VAL A 461 16.73 -9.49 -11.87
CA VAL A 461 17.28 -8.13 -12.05
C VAL A 461 17.89 -7.93 -13.45
N PRO A 462 18.83 -8.76 -13.94
CA PRO A 462 19.37 -8.60 -15.30
C PRO A 462 18.35 -8.94 -16.40
N LEU A 463 17.35 -9.78 -16.10
CA LEU A 463 16.32 -10.14 -17.07
C LEU A 463 15.34 -8.99 -17.33
N GLN A 464 15.18 -8.07 -16.38
CA GLN A 464 14.33 -6.89 -16.56
C GLN A 464 14.77 -6.03 -17.75
N ALA A 465 16.08 -5.97 -18.04
CA ALA A 465 16.60 -5.19 -19.16
C ALA A 465 16.08 -5.67 -20.52
N LEU A 466 15.73 -6.96 -20.65
CA LEU A 466 15.19 -7.56 -21.87
C LEU A 466 13.68 -7.39 -22.01
N ALA A 467 12.98 -7.18 -20.90
CA ALA A 467 11.57 -6.85 -20.91
C ALA A 467 11.45 -5.36 -21.27
N ALA A 468 11.42 -5.07 -22.58
CA ALA A 468 11.31 -3.74 -23.18
C ALA A 468 10.64 -2.74 -22.22
N SER A 469 11.37 -1.70 -21.83
CA SER A 469 11.14 -0.76 -20.73
C SER A 469 9.78 -0.05 -20.74
N ALA A 470 8.70 -0.79 -20.48
CA ALA A 470 7.31 -0.34 -20.50
C ALA A 470 6.77 -0.03 -19.09
N THR A 471 7.56 -0.21 -18.03
CA THR A 471 7.13 0.07 -16.65
C THR A 471 8.02 1.14 -16.02
N ALA A 472 7.42 1.97 -15.17
CA ALA A 472 8.17 2.94 -14.36
C ALA A 472 8.76 2.32 -13.09
N ALA A 473 8.76 0.98 -13.00
CA ALA A 473 9.23 0.20 -11.88
C ALA A 473 10.49 -0.60 -12.22
N ARG A 474 11.34 -0.82 -11.23
CA ARG A 474 12.54 -1.67 -11.30
C ARG A 474 12.44 -2.82 -10.31
N ILE A 475 12.86 -4.01 -10.73
CA ILE A 475 13.02 -5.17 -9.85
C ILE A 475 14.33 -4.94 -9.08
N ALA A 476 14.23 -4.69 -7.78
CA ALA A 476 15.40 -4.46 -6.93
C ALA A 476 16.08 -5.77 -6.51
N LYS A 477 15.28 -6.82 -6.32
CA LYS A 477 15.71 -8.19 -6.02
C LYS A 477 14.63 -9.18 -6.45
N GLY A 478 15.05 -10.43 -6.67
CA GLY A 478 14.16 -11.53 -7.01
C GLY A 478 14.92 -12.67 -7.66
N LYS A 479 14.64 -13.91 -7.24
CA LYS A 479 15.19 -15.13 -7.84
C LYS A 479 14.07 -16.05 -8.30
N LEU A 480 14.17 -16.52 -9.54
CA LEU A 480 13.21 -17.35 -10.23
C LEU A 480 13.66 -18.82 -10.21
N ASP A 481 12.78 -19.67 -9.72
CA ASP A 481 12.78 -21.11 -9.95
C ASP A 481 11.57 -21.41 -10.86
N ALA A 482 11.74 -22.16 -11.94
CA ALA A 482 10.63 -22.50 -12.83
C ALA A 482 10.88 -23.83 -13.51
N SER A 483 9.87 -24.66 -13.66
CA SER A 483 10.01 -25.93 -14.37
C SER A 483 8.71 -26.33 -15.03
N GLY A 484 8.75 -26.85 -16.25
CA GLY A 484 7.53 -27.25 -16.95
C GLY A 484 7.77 -27.67 -18.38
N GLN A 485 6.70 -27.77 -19.14
CA GLN A 485 6.72 -28.03 -20.57
C GLN A 485 6.64 -26.72 -21.35
N LEU A 486 7.54 -26.55 -22.31
CA LEU A 486 7.66 -25.39 -23.18
C LEU A 486 7.55 -25.84 -24.63
N ARG A 487 6.69 -25.16 -25.38
CA ARG A 487 6.60 -25.26 -26.83
C ARG A 487 6.89 -23.89 -27.45
N LEU A 488 7.89 -23.82 -28.32
CA LEU A 488 8.27 -22.62 -29.07
C LEU A 488 7.96 -22.87 -30.54
N ASP A 489 7.22 -21.97 -31.18
CA ASP A 489 6.99 -21.99 -32.63
C ASP A 489 7.62 -20.74 -33.23
N TRP A 490 8.39 -20.86 -34.32
CA TRP A 490 9.05 -19.73 -35.00
C TRP A 490 8.87 -19.71 -36.53
N GLY A 491 7.96 -20.53 -37.07
CA GLY A 491 7.74 -20.65 -38.52
C GLY A 491 7.05 -19.43 -39.15
N LYS A 492 5.75 -19.25 -38.93
CA LYS A 492 4.98 -18.10 -39.47
C LYS A 492 4.91 -16.92 -38.51
N ALA A 493 4.70 -17.22 -37.23
CA ALA A 493 4.63 -16.25 -36.15
C ALA A 493 5.32 -16.86 -34.93
N PHE A 494 6.09 -16.03 -34.21
CA PHE A 494 6.73 -16.46 -32.97
C PHE A 494 5.66 -16.67 -31.89
N ASN A 495 5.59 -17.88 -31.32
CA ASN A 495 4.70 -18.18 -30.20
C ASN A 495 5.46 -18.90 -29.09
N VAL A 496 5.10 -18.57 -27.85
CA VAL A 496 5.55 -19.26 -26.65
C VAL A 496 4.33 -19.84 -25.98
N HIS A 497 4.32 -21.16 -25.83
CA HIS A 497 3.25 -21.92 -25.20
C HIS A 497 3.81 -22.74 -24.04
N ILE A 498 3.31 -22.51 -22.82
CA ILE A 498 3.74 -23.19 -21.59
C ILE A 498 2.53 -23.88 -20.96
N GLU A 499 2.53 -25.20 -20.91
CA GLU A 499 1.41 -26.01 -20.39
C GLU A 499 1.89 -27.45 -20.10
N PRO A 500 1.99 -27.90 -18.83
CA PRO A 500 1.93 -27.16 -17.56
C PRO A 500 3.33 -26.68 -17.08
N ALA A 501 3.37 -25.72 -16.15
CA ALA A 501 4.60 -25.31 -15.46
C ALA A 501 4.39 -24.93 -13.98
N GLN A 502 5.45 -25.01 -13.19
CA GLN A 502 5.56 -24.49 -11.83
C GLN A 502 6.53 -23.33 -11.82
N LEU A 503 6.23 -22.29 -11.06
CA LEU A 503 7.02 -21.08 -10.93
C LEU A 503 7.13 -20.71 -9.45
N GLY A 504 8.34 -20.36 -9.01
CA GLY A 504 8.66 -19.90 -7.68
C GLY A 504 9.51 -18.63 -7.77
N ILE A 505 9.11 -17.56 -7.09
CA ILE A 505 9.90 -16.32 -6.99
C ILE A 505 10.21 -16.07 -5.53
N SER A 506 11.50 -16.08 -5.19
CA SER A 506 11.99 -15.79 -3.83
C SER A 506 12.65 -14.41 -3.74
N ASP A 507 12.57 -13.82 -2.55
CA ASP A 507 13.18 -12.53 -2.18
C ASP A 507 12.89 -11.39 -3.18
N PHE A 508 11.62 -11.22 -3.57
CA PHE A 508 11.22 -10.22 -4.55
C PHE A 508 10.99 -8.86 -3.93
N ALA A 509 11.39 -7.80 -4.63
CA ALA A 509 10.97 -6.43 -4.35
C ALA A 509 10.90 -5.60 -5.63
N LEU A 510 9.81 -4.87 -5.78
CA LEU A 510 9.55 -3.95 -6.86
C LEU A 510 9.61 -2.51 -6.32
N GLU A 511 10.47 -1.69 -6.91
CA GLU A 511 10.71 -0.30 -6.51
C GLU A 511 10.40 0.64 -7.67
N PRO A 512 9.97 1.89 -7.43
CA PRO A 512 9.92 2.90 -8.48
C PRO A 512 11.32 3.14 -9.08
N GLN A 513 11.40 3.57 -10.34
CA GLN A 513 12.69 3.90 -10.96
C GLN A 513 13.43 5.06 -10.26
N ALA A 514 12.71 5.97 -9.60
CA ALA A 514 13.31 7.02 -8.78
C ALA A 514 14.08 6.41 -7.59
N LYS A 515 15.38 6.72 -7.49
CA LYS A 515 16.26 6.20 -6.44
C LYS A 515 15.83 6.68 -5.05
N GLY A 516 15.95 5.80 -4.05
CA GLY A 516 15.73 6.12 -2.64
C GLY A 516 14.30 5.96 -2.10
N LEU A 517 13.36 5.47 -2.91
CA LEU A 517 12.00 5.15 -2.47
C LEU A 517 11.91 3.70 -1.98
N ALA A 518 11.12 3.47 -0.91
CA ALA A 518 10.85 2.13 -0.40
C ALA A 518 10.14 1.26 -1.45
N ALA A 519 10.31 -0.06 -1.39
CA ALA A 519 9.63 -1.01 -2.27
C ALA A 519 8.15 -1.11 -1.92
N PRO A 520 7.22 -0.56 -2.74
CA PRO A 520 5.79 -0.64 -2.45
C PRO A 520 5.21 -2.06 -2.59
N VAL A 521 5.92 -2.98 -3.26
CA VAL A 521 5.52 -4.39 -3.37
C VAL A 521 6.74 -5.28 -3.16
N ALA A 522 6.65 -6.19 -2.19
CA ALA A 522 7.70 -7.18 -1.92
C ALA A 522 7.09 -8.49 -1.41
N TRP A 523 7.80 -9.60 -1.55
CA TRP A 523 7.42 -10.87 -0.91
C TRP A 523 8.64 -11.75 -0.66
N ARG A 524 8.53 -12.66 0.33
CA ARG A 524 9.60 -13.64 0.61
C ARG A 524 9.59 -14.79 -0.38
N LYS A 525 8.40 -15.30 -0.68
CA LYS A 525 8.20 -16.39 -1.64
C LYS A 525 6.85 -16.26 -2.32
N LEU A 526 6.81 -16.45 -3.63
CA LEU A 526 5.58 -16.59 -4.41
C LEU A 526 5.69 -17.86 -5.22
N ASP A 527 4.80 -18.82 -4.99
CA ASP A 527 4.69 -20.04 -5.77
C ASP A 527 3.44 -19.96 -6.65
N ALA A 528 3.56 -20.36 -7.92
CA ALA A 528 2.49 -20.29 -8.91
C ALA A 528 2.53 -21.52 -9.83
N GLY A 529 1.42 -22.27 -9.88
CA GLY A 529 1.21 -23.30 -10.90
C GLY A 529 0.60 -22.67 -12.15
N ILE A 530 1.32 -22.66 -13.27
CA ILE A 530 0.84 -22.23 -14.58
C ILE A 530 0.18 -23.43 -15.26
N THR A 531 -1.12 -23.36 -15.48
CA THR A 531 -1.84 -24.40 -16.24
C THR A 531 -1.65 -24.17 -17.73
N ARG A 532 -1.70 -22.90 -18.18
CA ARG A 532 -1.48 -22.54 -19.57
C ARG A 532 -0.98 -21.10 -19.69
N LEU A 533 0.05 -20.86 -20.49
CA LEU A 533 0.43 -19.53 -20.96
C LEU A 533 0.64 -19.61 -22.47
N ASP A 534 -0.07 -18.80 -23.23
CA ASP A 534 0.02 -18.77 -24.69
C ASP A 534 0.10 -17.32 -25.17
N LEU A 535 1.27 -16.93 -25.71
CA LEU A 535 1.53 -15.55 -26.10
C LEU A 535 0.78 -15.13 -27.36
N ALA A 536 0.60 -16.02 -28.33
CA ALA A 536 -0.13 -15.72 -29.57
C ALA A 536 -1.61 -15.42 -29.31
N THR A 537 -2.25 -16.18 -28.41
CA THR A 537 -3.65 -15.96 -28.00
C THR A 537 -3.81 -15.01 -26.81
N ARG A 538 -2.70 -14.53 -26.22
CA ARG A 538 -2.66 -13.69 -25.00
C ARG A 538 -3.52 -14.27 -23.87
N ASN A 539 -3.35 -15.56 -23.61
CA ASN A 539 -4.11 -16.32 -22.62
C ASN A 539 -3.19 -16.82 -21.50
N ALA A 540 -3.50 -16.50 -20.24
CA ALA A 540 -2.73 -16.88 -19.07
C ALA A 540 -3.63 -17.49 -17.98
N GLN A 541 -3.47 -18.78 -17.72
CA GLN A 541 -4.23 -19.52 -16.72
C GLN A 541 -3.29 -20.06 -15.66
N LEU A 542 -3.58 -19.73 -14.41
CA LEU A 542 -2.84 -20.13 -13.23
C LEU A 542 -3.75 -20.97 -12.34
N GLY A 543 -3.27 -22.11 -11.86
CA GLY A 543 -3.99 -23.00 -10.95
C GLY A 543 -4.00 -22.46 -9.52
N LYS A 544 -2.90 -22.65 -8.80
CA LYS A 544 -2.71 -22.16 -7.43
C LYS A 544 -1.56 -21.16 -7.39
N VAL A 545 -1.81 -19.97 -6.84
CA VAL A 545 -0.81 -18.92 -6.60
C VAL A 545 -0.81 -18.61 -5.11
N THR A 546 0.34 -18.72 -4.44
CA THR A 546 0.47 -18.44 -3.01
C THR A 546 1.63 -17.50 -2.75
N ALA A 547 1.36 -16.37 -2.10
CA ALA A 547 2.38 -15.39 -1.72
C ALA A 547 2.62 -15.42 -0.20
N ASN A 548 3.83 -15.79 0.21
CA ASN A 548 4.28 -15.77 1.60
C ASN A 548 5.07 -14.48 1.89
N GLY A 549 4.68 -13.80 2.96
CA GLY A 549 5.31 -12.54 3.37
C GLY A 549 5.06 -11.39 2.38
N LEU A 550 3.90 -11.38 1.70
CA LEU A 550 3.52 -10.31 0.77
C LEU A 550 3.39 -8.98 1.51
N GLN A 551 4.19 -7.99 1.13
CA GLN A 551 4.17 -6.63 1.66
C GLN A 551 3.68 -5.70 0.56
N VAL A 552 2.61 -4.94 0.85
CA VAL A 552 2.06 -3.94 -0.05
C VAL A 552 1.95 -2.61 0.70
N ASP A 553 2.55 -1.54 0.16
CA ASP A 553 2.42 -0.17 0.66
C ASP A 553 1.67 0.67 -0.39
N ALA A 554 0.36 0.82 -0.17
CA ALA A 554 -0.52 1.58 -1.05
C ALA A 554 -0.82 2.95 -0.45
N VAL A 555 -0.59 3.99 -1.25
CA VAL A 555 -0.81 5.39 -0.88
C VAL A 555 -1.82 5.99 -1.85
N ARG A 556 -2.95 6.46 -1.34
CA ARG A 556 -3.89 7.31 -2.08
C ARG A 556 -3.44 8.76 -1.92
N GLU A 557 -3.04 9.39 -3.02
CA GLU A 557 -2.60 10.78 -3.06
C GLU A 557 -3.79 11.75 -3.12
N ARG A 558 -3.52 13.05 -2.98
CA ARG A 558 -4.55 14.12 -2.96
C ARG A 558 -5.35 14.26 -4.25
N ASP A 559 -4.82 13.74 -5.35
CA ASP A 559 -5.47 13.71 -6.66
C ASP A 559 -6.21 12.38 -6.92
N ASP A 560 -6.48 11.62 -5.85
CA ASP A 560 -7.13 10.31 -5.85
C ASP A 560 -6.37 9.19 -6.59
N ARG A 561 -5.14 9.45 -7.05
CA ARG A 561 -4.31 8.40 -7.64
C ARG A 561 -3.70 7.52 -6.55
N ILE A 562 -3.55 6.23 -6.85
CA ILE A 562 -2.86 5.28 -6.00
C ILE A 562 -1.41 5.12 -6.51
N ASN A 563 -0.42 5.27 -5.64
CA ASN A 563 1.00 5.13 -5.99
C ASN A 563 1.32 3.85 -6.80
N LEU A 564 0.66 2.73 -6.52
CA LEU A 564 0.84 1.45 -7.21
C LEU A 564 0.51 1.50 -8.72
N THR A 565 -0.42 2.36 -9.14
CA THR A 565 -0.77 2.47 -10.58
C THR A 565 0.37 3.12 -11.37
N SER A 566 1.15 4.00 -10.74
CA SER A 566 2.30 4.65 -11.37
C SER A 566 3.44 3.67 -11.70
N LEU A 567 3.55 2.54 -10.99
CA LEU A 567 4.57 1.51 -11.25
C LEU A 567 4.45 0.91 -12.67
N PHE A 568 3.24 0.89 -13.21
CA PHE A 568 2.92 0.31 -14.51
C PHE A 568 2.55 1.37 -15.57
N ALA A 569 2.56 2.65 -15.22
CA ALA A 569 2.26 3.77 -16.11
C ALA A 569 3.51 4.20 -16.92
N GLY A 570 4.06 3.30 -17.73
CA GLY A 570 5.19 3.63 -18.60
C GLY A 570 4.85 4.69 -19.65
N LYS A 571 5.85 5.53 -20.01
CA LYS A 571 5.78 6.39 -21.19
C LYS A 571 5.82 5.50 -22.43
N HIS A 572 4.66 5.17 -22.99
CA HIS A 572 4.61 4.64 -24.35
C HIS A 572 5.25 5.68 -25.29
N PRO A 573 6.30 5.36 -26.07
CA PRO A 573 6.45 6.02 -27.35
C PRO A 573 5.18 5.69 -28.13
N ALA A 574 4.51 6.72 -28.67
CA ALA A 574 3.33 6.50 -29.50
C ALA A 574 3.68 5.46 -30.57
N PRO A 575 2.93 4.35 -30.69
CA PRO A 575 3.23 3.36 -31.71
C PRO A 575 3.00 4.03 -33.07
N ALA A 576 4.09 4.17 -33.83
CA ALA A 576 3.97 4.34 -35.27
C ALA A 576 3.31 3.07 -35.82
N ARG A 577 1.99 3.13 -36.04
CA ARG A 577 1.12 2.15 -36.74
C ARG A 577 1.49 0.66 -36.54
N SER A 578 0.72 -0.09 -35.74
CA SER A 578 0.55 -1.54 -35.93
C SER A 578 -0.50 -2.15 -34.99
N ASP A 579 -1.52 -2.78 -35.58
CA ASP A 579 -2.42 -3.84 -35.08
C ASP A 579 -2.64 -3.99 -33.56
N GLU A 580 -3.85 -3.64 -33.12
CA GLU A 580 -4.40 -4.07 -31.82
C GLU A 580 -4.56 -5.60 -31.82
N GLY A 581 -3.52 -6.32 -31.37
CA GLY A 581 -3.67 -7.73 -31.00
C GLY A 581 -4.73 -7.91 -29.90
N PRO A 582 -5.26 -9.14 -29.71
CA PRO A 582 -6.37 -9.41 -28.79
C PRO A 582 -6.10 -8.97 -27.34
N ALA A 583 -7.13 -8.63 -26.56
CA ALA A 583 -6.94 -8.33 -25.13
C ALA A 583 -6.47 -9.57 -24.36
N TRP A 584 -5.67 -9.37 -23.30
CA TRP A 584 -5.24 -10.46 -22.43
C TRP A 584 -6.43 -11.10 -21.70
N ARG A 585 -6.53 -12.43 -21.78
CA ARG A 585 -7.48 -13.26 -21.02
C ARG A 585 -6.71 -13.97 -19.92
N TRP A 586 -7.09 -13.80 -18.65
CA TRP A 586 -6.37 -14.41 -17.55
C TRP A 586 -7.28 -14.96 -16.45
N SER A 587 -6.84 -16.04 -15.79
CA SER A 587 -7.52 -16.63 -14.64
C SER A 587 -6.54 -17.21 -13.61
N ILE A 588 -6.93 -17.17 -12.34
CA ILE A 588 -6.23 -17.74 -11.20
C ILE A 588 -7.24 -18.58 -10.42
N GLY A 589 -7.06 -19.90 -10.40
CA GLY A 589 -7.96 -20.83 -9.71
C GLY A 589 -8.04 -20.57 -8.20
N HIS A 590 -6.89 -20.39 -7.56
CA HIS A 590 -6.77 -20.10 -6.13
C HIS A 590 -5.62 -19.11 -5.88
N LEU A 591 -5.92 -17.93 -5.33
CA LEU A 591 -4.94 -16.93 -4.92
C LEU A 591 -4.87 -16.88 -3.38
N GLY A 592 -3.79 -17.38 -2.80
CA GLY A 592 -3.53 -17.40 -1.36
C GLY A 592 -2.50 -16.38 -0.92
N VAL A 593 -2.66 -15.86 0.29
CA VAL A 593 -1.67 -15.03 0.99
C VAL A 593 -1.40 -15.62 2.37
N GLU A 594 -0.13 -15.65 2.75
CA GLU A 594 0.33 -16.12 4.06
C GLU A 594 1.28 -15.10 4.68
N GLN A 595 1.07 -14.75 5.95
CA GLN A 595 1.90 -13.77 6.68
C GLN A 595 2.07 -12.44 5.93
N GLY A 596 1.04 -11.99 5.22
CA GLY A 596 1.06 -10.73 4.48
C GLY A 596 0.96 -9.49 5.37
N SER A 597 1.39 -8.35 4.85
CA SER A 597 1.17 -7.03 5.45
C SER A 597 0.72 -6.03 4.40
N LEU A 598 -0.36 -5.30 4.68
CA LEU A 598 -0.88 -4.23 3.83
C LEU A 598 -0.87 -2.93 4.62
N ARG A 599 -0.10 -1.95 4.15
CA ARG A 599 -0.17 -0.57 4.63
C ARG A 599 -0.98 0.24 3.64
N LEU A 600 -2.08 0.82 4.09
CA LEU A 600 -2.87 1.79 3.34
C LEU A 600 -2.65 3.17 3.97
N THR A 601 -2.22 4.14 3.17
CA THR A 601 -2.10 5.54 3.61
C THR A 601 -2.94 6.42 2.72
N ASP A 602 -3.93 7.09 3.29
CA ASP A 602 -4.81 8.01 2.59
C ASP A 602 -4.43 9.46 2.90
N ARG A 603 -3.96 10.17 1.87
CA ARG A 603 -3.56 11.58 1.93
C ARG A 603 -4.61 12.50 1.29
N SER A 604 -5.70 11.98 0.74
CA SER A 604 -6.73 12.81 0.09
C SER A 604 -7.65 13.52 1.09
N ILE A 605 -7.66 13.08 2.35
CA ILE A 605 -8.45 13.69 3.42
C ILE A 605 -7.88 15.09 3.76
N ALA A 606 -8.69 16.13 3.51
CA ALA A 606 -8.32 17.52 3.78
C ALA A 606 -8.24 17.80 5.30
N GLY A 607 -7.17 18.49 5.75
CA GLY A 607 -7.10 19.07 7.09
C GLY A 607 -6.64 18.17 8.26
N ALA A 608 -6.24 16.92 8.03
CA ALA A 608 -5.82 15.99 9.09
C ALA A 608 -4.45 15.34 8.82
N ARG A 609 -3.87 14.71 9.86
CA ARG A 609 -2.79 13.70 9.67
C ARG A 609 -3.32 12.62 8.71
N PRO A 610 -2.50 12.12 7.76
CA PRO A 610 -2.95 11.10 6.82
C PRO A 610 -3.50 9.88 7.57
N ALA A 611 -4.65 9.36 7.12
CA ALA A 611 -5.19 8.14 7.70
C ALA A 611 -4.30 6.97 7.27
N SER A 612 -3.71 6.26 8.23
CA SER A 612 -2.85 5.11 7.94
C SER A 612 -3.40 3.87 8.62
N LEU A 613 -3.65 2.84 7.82
CA LEU A 613 -4.10 1.53 8.26
C LEU A 613 -3.00 0.52 7.98
N LEU A 614 -2.53 -0.16 9.02
CA LEU A 614 -1.60 -1.28 8.89
C LEU A 614 -2.31 -2.58 9.24
N ILE A 615 -2.45 -3.44 8.24
CA ILE A 615 -2.91 -4.82 8.38
C ILE A 615 -1.67 -5.72 8.41
N GLU A 616 -1.54 -6.54 9.43
CA GLU A 616 -0.42 -7.48 9.63
C GLU A 616 -0.92 -8.92 9.77
N ALA A 617 -0.02 -9.87 9.57
CA ALA A 617 -0.32 -11.31 9.66
C ALA A 617 -1.56 -11.70 8.83
N LEU A 618 -1.69 -11.11 7.63
CA LEU A 618 -2.77 -11.37 6.69
C LEU A 618 -2.63 -12.78 6.13
N ASN A 619 -3.62 -13.64 6.40
CA ASN A 619 -3.72 -14.98 5.85
C ASN A 619 -5.08 -15.14 5.17
N GLY A 620 -5.13 -15.85 4.05
CA GLY A 620 -6.40 -16.10 3.39
C GLY A 620 -6.29 -16.42 1.92
N ASN A 621 -7.43 -16.46 1.25
CA ASN A 621 -7.53 -16.80 -0.16
C ASN A 621 -8.69 -16.07 -0.88
N VAL A 622 -8.54 -16.00 -2.21
CA VAL A 622 -9.56 -15.62 -3.19
C VAL A 622 -9.65 -16.74 -4.22
N GLU A 623 -10.86 -17.26 -4.44
CA GLU A 623 -11.11 -18.35 -5.40
C GLU A 623 -11.54 -17.81 -6.78
N ALA A 624 -11.05 -18.44 -7.85
CA ALA A 624 -11.44 -18.22 -9.24
C ALA A 624 -11.32 -16.77 -9.76
N LEU A 625 -10.29 -16.02 -9.34
CA LEU A 625 -10.06 -14.66 -9.84
C LEU A 625 -9.76 -14.68 -11.35
N SER A 626 -10.32 -13.74 -12.12
CA SER A 626 -10.08 -13.68 -13.58
C SER A 626 -10.23 -12.26 -14.12
N ASP A 627 -9.99 -12.09 -15.42
CA ASP A 627 -10.26 -10.87 -16.17
C ASP A 627 -11.73 -10.38 -16.10
N LYS A 628 -12.66 -11.27 -15.70
CA LYS A 628 -14.07 -10.97 -15.42
C LYS A 628 -14.23 -10.44 -13.98
N LEU A 629 -13.72 -9.24 -13.75
CA LEU A 629 -13.74 -8.55 -12.45
C LEU A 629 -15.13 -8.07 -12.02
N ASP A 630 -16.12 -8.20 -12.90
CA ASP A 630 -17.55 -7.92 -12.73
C ASP A 630 -18.34 -9.07 -12.08
N GLN A 631 -17.68 -10.19 -11.77
CA GLN A 631 -18.30 -11.34 -11.15
C GLN A 631 -17.87 -11.54 -9.70
N PRO A 632 -18.77 -12.00 -8.81
CA PRO A 632 -18.43 -12.28 -7.42
C PRO A 632 -17.45 -13.44 -7.29
N ARG A 633 -16.50 -13.32 -6.37
CA ARG A 633 -15.47 -14.32 -6.02
C ARG A 633 -15.53 -14.64 -4.55
N ARG A 634 -15.37 -15.92 -4.20
CA ARG A 634 -15.33 -16.34 -2.78
C ARG A 634 -14.03 -15.87 -2.16
N ILE A 635 -14.12 -15.25 -1.00
CA ILE A 635 -12.96 -14.79 -0.22
C ILE A 635 -13.02 -15.33 1.20
N LYS A 636 -11.86 -15.58 1.78
CA LYS A 636 -11.67 -15.78 3.22
C LYS A 636 -10.37 -15.10 3.61
N LEU A 637 -10.43 -14.13 4.52
CA LEU A 637 -9.29 -13.35 4.98
C LEU A 637 -9.30 -13.26 6.50
N GLU A 638 -8.15 -13.40 7.13
CA GLU A 638 -7.94 -13.13 8.54
C GLU A 638 -6.65 -12.34 8.73
N GLY A 639 -6.59 -11.49 9.74
CA GLY A 639 -5.43 -10.66 9.98
C GLY A 639 -5.52 -9.85 11.25
N ARG A 640 -4.57 -8.95 11.43
CA ARG A 640 -4.45 -8.09 12.60
C ARG A 640 -4.42 -6.63 12.19
N ILE A 641 -5.13 -5.79 12.95
CA ILE A 641 -5.03 -4.33 12.87
C ILE A 641 -4.68 -3.84 14.28
N GLY A 642 -3.48 -3.29 14.44
CA GLY A 642 -2.91 -2.97 15.74
C GLY A 642 -2.87 -4.21 16.66
N LYS A 643 -3.51 -4.12 17.83
CA LYS A 643 -3.57 -5.25 18.78
C LYS A 643 -4.76 -6.19 18.56
N GLY A 644 -5.70 -5.82 17.70
CA GLY A 644 -6.91 -6.59 17.40
C GLY A 644 -6.75 -7.56 16.24
N SER A 645 -7.76 -8.41 16.04
CA SER A 645 -7.84 -9.33 14.92
C SER A 645 -9.19 -9.21 14.19
N PHE A 646 -9.21 -9.55 12.91
CA PHE A 646 -10.42 -9.73 12.13
C PHE A 646 -10.36 -11.05 11.38
N ALA A 647 -11.53 -11.63 11.12
CA ALA A 647 -11.74 -12.71 10.19
C ALA A 647 -12.98 -12.37 9.35
N THR A 648 -12.90 -12.56 8.05
CA THR A 648 -13.99 -12.31 7.12
C THR A 648 -14.08 -13.42 6.08
N SER A 649 -15.29 -13.79 5.71
CA SER A 649 -15.55 -14.75 4.64
C SER A 649 -16.83 -14.40 3.89
N GLY A 650 -16.88 -14.65 2.59
CA GLY A 650 -18.06 -14.33 1.79
C GLY A 650 -17.73 -14.15 0.32
N THR A 651 -18.40 -13.22 -0.34
CA THR A 651 -18.19 -12.92 -1.76
C THR A 651 -17.75 -11.48 -1.98
N LEU A 652 -16.78 -11.28 -2.88
CA LEU A 652 -16.29 -9.99 -3.34
C LEU A 652 -16.33 -9.95 -4.86
N GLN A 653 -17.05 -8.99 -5.43
CA GLN A 653 -16.91 -8.57 -6.81
C GLN A 653 -15.92 -7.40 -6.85
N PRO A 654 -14.76 -7.51 -7.52
CA PRO A 654 -13.75 -6.46 -7.51
C PRO A 654 -14.17 -5.14 -8.18
N LEU A 655 -14.83 -5.19 -9.35
CA LEU A 655 -15.13 -4.00 -10.17
C LEU A 655 -16.53 -4.08 -10.80
N PRO A 656 -17.42 -3.11 -10.54
CA PRO A 656 -17.41 -2.21 -9.38
C PRO A 656 -17.42 -3.01 -8.07
N ALA A 657 -16.86 -2.43 -7.00
CA ALA A 657 -16.69 -3.13 -5.73
C ALA A 657 -18.04 -3.42 -5.06
N VAL A 658 -18.38 -4.71 -4.92
CA VAL A 658 -19.56 -5.19 -4.18
C VAL A 658 -19.11 -6.34 -3.28
N ALA A 659 -19.48 -6.34 -2.01
CA ALA A 659 -19.05 -7.35 -1.06
C ALA A 659 -20.18 -7.78 -0.12
N ASP A 660 -20.34 -9.10 0.04
CA ASP A 660 -21.23 -9.73 1.02
C ASP A 660 -20.37 -10.58 1.95
N LEU A 661 -20.14 -10.10 3.17
CA LEU A 661 -19.11 -10.61 4.07
C LEU A 661 -19.68 -10.96 5.45
N GLN A 662 -19.43 -12.17 5.93
CA GLN A 662 -19.51 -12.49 7.34
C GLN A 662 -18.23 -11.97 8.02
N LEU A 663 -18.35 -10.99 8.90
CA LEU A 663 -17.25 -10.28 9.54
C LEU A 663 -17.26 -10.53 11.05
N THR A 664 -16.17 -11.10 11.55
CA THR A 664 -15.90 -11.22 12.99
C THR A 664 -14.67 -10.39 13.32
N THR A 665 -14.79 -9.45 14.26
CA THR A 665 -13.68 -8.64 14.77
C THR A 665 -13.53 -8.82 16.27
N LYS A 666 -12.28 -8.80 16.75
CA LYS A 666 -11.96 -8.89 18.18
C LYS A 666 -10.97 -7.79 18.53
N ARG A 667 -11.45 -6.78 19.24
CA ARG A 667 -10.67 -5.64 19.74
C ARG A 667 -9.88 -4.92 18.64
N LEU A 668 -10.44 -4.84 17.44
CA LEU A 668 -9.87 -4.15 16.27
C LEU A 668 -9.65 -2.68 16.61
N ASP A 669 -8.44 -2.16 16.42
CA ASP A 669 -8.17 -0.75 16.71
C ASP A 669 -8.77 0.13 15.62
N ILE A 670 -9.75 0.97 15.98
CA ILE A 670 -10.48 1.81 15.03
C ILE A 670 -10.23 3.31 15.24
N ALA A 671 -9.37 3.70 16.19
CA ALA A 671 -9.04 5.11 16.40
C ALA A 671 -8.37 5.74 15.16
N GLY A 672 -7.67 4.94 14.35
CA GLY A 672 -7.07 5.37 13.08
C GLY A 672 -8.07 5.76 11.98
N PHE A 673 -9.35 5.40 12.10
CA PHE A 673 -10.39 5.72 11.12
C PHE A 673 -11.14 7.03 11.42
N VAL A 674 -10.83 7.71 12.53
CA VAL A 674 -11.44 9.00 12.90
C VAL A 674 -11.35 10.06 11.79
N PRO A 675 -10.25 10.17 10.99
CA PRO A 675 -10.21 11.13 9.88
C PRO A 675 -11.27 10.91 8.79
N TYR A 676 -11.92 9.75 8.73
CA TYR A 676 -13.03 9.49 7.81
C TYR A 676 -14.39 9.98 8.34
N VAL A 677 -14.45 10.48 9.58
CA VAL A 677 -15.64 11.13 10.12
C VAL A 677 -15.72 12.54 9.54
N SER A 678 -16.74 12.81 8.73
CA SER A 678 -16.95 14.09 8.03
C SER A 678 -17.34 15.24 8.96
N VAL A 679 -17.83 14.95 10.16
CA VAL A 679 -18.20 15.95 11.16
C VAL A 679 -16.95 16.39 11.93
N PRO A 680 -16.56 17.67 11.88
CA PRO A 680 -15.41 18.15 12.64
C PRO A 680 -15.74 18.10 14.15
N LEU A 681 -14.85 17.50 14.94
CA LEU A 681 -15.03 17.32 16.40
C LEU A 681 -14.03 18.18 17.18
N ASN A 682 -14.41 18.68 18.35
CA ASN A 682 -13.52 19.34 19.32
C ASN A 682 -12.84 18.34 20.29
N VAL A 683 -13.00 17.04 20.04
CA VAL A 683 -12.40 15.94 20.81
C VAL A 683 -11.52 15.06 19.94
N ASP A 684 -10.46 14.51 20.54
CA ASP A 684 -9.62 13.47 19.98
C ASP A 684 -10.02 12.11 20.55
N VAL A 685 -10.33 11.17 19.67
CA VAL A 685 -10.56 9.76 20.04
C VAL A 685 -9.19 9.07 20.10
N THR A 686 -8.62 8.99 21.31
CA THR A 686 -7.26 8.45 21.53
C THR A 686 -7.22 6.93 21.58
N SER A 687 -8.33 6.29 21.93
CA SER A 687 -8.48 4.84 21.82
C SER A 687 -9.93 4.48 21.53
N ALA A 688 -10.13 3.49 20.66
CA ALA A 688 -11.42 2.86 20.42
C ALA A 688 -11.18 1.47 19.82
N ARG A 689 -11.77 0.43 20.42
CA ARG A 689 -11.62 -0.95 19.94
C ARG A 689 -12.97 -1.52 19.55
N LEU A 690 -13.07 -2.07 18.34
CA LEU A 690 -14.28 -2.70 17.84
C LEU A 690 -14.18 -4.23 17.99
N SER A 691 -15.18 -4.83 18.61
CA SER A 691 -15.44 -6.26 18.53
C SER A 691 -16.82 -6.44 17.90
N SER A 692 -16.95 -7.31 16.90
CA SER A 692 -18.20 -7.45 16.13
C SER A 692 -18.37 -8.87 15.62
N ASP A 693 -19.61 -9.28 15.44
CA ASP A 693 -19.97 -10.50 14.72
C ASP A 693 -21.24 -10.22 13.92
N GLY A 694 -21.13 -10.20 12.60
CA GLY A 694 -22.24 -9.81 11.75
C GLY A 694 -22.00 -9.96 10.26
N LYS A 695 -23.04 -9.69 9.49
CA LYS A 695 -23.04 -9.64 8.03
C LYS A 695 -22.90 -8.20 7.56
N LEU A 696 -21.94 -7.95 6.69
CA LEU A 696 -21.69 -6.68 6.03
C LEU A 696 -22.01 -6.82 4.55
N HIS A 697 -22.90 -5.96 4.05
CA HIS A 697 -23.13 -5.75 2.62
C HIS A 697 -22.57 -4.38 2.22
N TYR A 698 -21.70 -4.36 1.24
CA TYR A 698 -21.15 -3.15 0.63
C TYR A 698 -21.47 -3.14 -0.86
N ASP A 699 -22.01 -2.02 -1.35
CA ASP A 699 -22.31 -1.82 -2.77
C ASP A 699 -21.79 -0.45 -3.24
N GLY A 700 -20.64 -0.48 -3.92
CA GLY A 700 -19.96 0.68 -4.49
C GLY A 700 -20.35 0.99 -5.94
N ARG A 701 -21.46 0.45 -6.47
CA ARG A 701 -21.89 0.71 -7.86
C ARG A 701 -22.42 2.13 -8.10
N ARG A 702 -22.78 2.84 -7.04
CA ARG A 702 -23.38 4.17 -7.07
C ARG A 702 -22.38 5.24 -6.65
N SER A 703 -22.67 6.50 -6.96
CA SER A 703 -21.86 7.66 -6.52
C SER A 703 -21.77 7.74 -4.99
N GLU A 704 -22.84 7.36 -4.29
CA GLU A 704 -22.84 7.12 -2.85
C GLU A 704 -22.84 5.62 -2.59
N PRO A 705 -21.78 5.05 -2.00
CA PRO A 705 -21.73 3.63 -1.68
C PRO A 705 -22.77 3.27 -0.61
N ARG A 706 -23.48 2.16 -0.82
CA ARG A 706 -24.40 1.60 0.19
C ARG A 706 -23.65 0.69 1.15
N PHE A 707 -23.96 0.82 2.43
CA PHE A 707 -23.43 0.02 3.52
C PHE A 707 -24.57 -0.51 4.37
N ASP A 708 -24.73 -1.82 4.43
CA ASP A 708 -25.65 -2.47 5.37
C ASP A 708 -24.87 -3.37 6.34
N TYR A 709 -25.18 -3.29 7.63
CA TYR A 709 -24.61 -4.15 8.66
C TYR A 709 -25.71 -4.78 9.51
N ALA A 710 -25.68 -6.10 9.64
CA ALA A 710 -26.60 -6.88 10.46
C ALA A 710 -25.85 -7.80 11.43
N GLY A 711 -25.91 -7.54 12.74
CA GLY A 711 -25.22 -8.37 13.74
C GLY A 711 -25.03 -7.68 15.09
N ASP A 712 -24.06 -8.15 15.87
CA ASP A 712 -23.72 -7.59 17.18
C ASP A 712 -22.40 -6.82 17.10
N ALA A 713 -22.27 -5.73 17.86
CA ALA A 713 -21.02 -4.97 17.93
C ALA A 713 -20.78 -4.38 19.32
N ALA A 714 -19.51 -4.24 19.69
CA ALA A 714 -19.07 -3.67 20.94
C ALA A 714 -17.92 -2.69 20.72
N PHE A 715 -18.08 -1.46 21.19
CA PHE A 715 -17.02 -0.48 21.28
C PHE A 715 -16.40 -0.52 22.68
N GLU A 716 -15.16 -0.98 22.75
CA GLU A 716 -14.44 -1.25 23.99
C GLU A 716 -13.28 -0.27 24.19
N ARG A 717 -13.00 0.05 25.46
CA ARG A 717 -11.90 0.94 25.89
C ARG A 717 -11.87 2.25 25.10
N VAL A 718 -13.03 2.87 24.96
CA VAL A 718 -13.14 4.15 24.26
C VAL A 718 -12.68 5.26 25.18
N ARG A 719 -11.86 6.17 24.65
CA ARG A 719 -11.38 7.36 25.36
C ARG A 719 -11.39 8.56 24.42
N MET A 720 -12.19 9.55 24.77
CA MET A 720 -12.33 10.82 24.08
C MET A 720 -11.77 11.92 24.97
N GLN A 721 -10.80 12.64 24.44
CA GLN A 721 -10.11 13.73 25.14
C GLN A 721 -10.39 15.05 24.45
N ASP A 722 -10.39 16.12 25.22
CA ASP A 722 -10.50 17.47 24.72
C ASP A 722 -9.28 17.85 23.87
N LYS A 723 -9.48 18.38 22.65
CA LYS A 723 -8.39 18.79 21.75
C LYS A 723 -7.52 19.92 22.29
N VAL A 724 -8.08 20.78 23.14
CA VAL A 724 -7.42 21.97 23.69
C VAL A 724 -6.68 21.64 24.98
N THR A 725 -7.30 20.87 25.89
CA THR A 725 -6.75 20.63 27.23
C THR A 725 -6.10 19.27 27.41
N GLY A 726 -6.45 18.28 26.57
CA GLY A 726 -6.06 16.87 26.74
C GLY A 726 -6.78 16.16 27.89
N ASP A 727 -7.71 16.82 28.58
CA ASP A 727 -8.45 16.24 29.70
C ASP A 727 -9.50 15.22 29.20
N ASP A 728 -9.82 14.21 30.02
CA ASP A 728 -10.84 13.23 29.69
C ASP A 728 -12.24 13.89 29.66
N PHE A 729 -12.88 13.88 28.49
CA PHE A 729 -14.25 14.33 28.29
C PHE A 729 -15.24 13.17 28.48
N MET A 730 -15.03 12.08 27.74
CA MET A 730 -15.82 10.87 27.81
C MET A 730 -14.94 9.63 27.68
N ARG A 731 -15.19 8.61 28.49
CA ARG A 731 -14.54 7.29 28.33
C ARG A 731 -15.45 6.19 28.81
N TRP A 732 -15.33 4.99 28.25
CA TRP A 732 -16.05 3.82 28.74
C TRP A 732 -15.29 2.53 28.50
N ARG A 733 -15.58 1.53 29.33
CA ARG A 733 -14.99 0.19 29.17
C ARG A 733 -15.62 -0.55 28.00
N SER A 734 -16.95 -0.53 27.89
CA SER A 734 -17.68 -1.25 26.86
C SER A 734 -19.03 -0.60 26.55
N LEU A 735 -19.34 -0.43 25.28
CA LEU A 735 -20.65 -0.09 24.75
C LEU A 735 -21.06 -1.21 23.78
N ARG A 736 -21.98 -2.09 24.16
CA ARG A 736 -22.40 -3.26 23.36
C ARG A 736 -23.78 -3.04 22.77
N GLY A 737 -23.91 -3.13 21.46
CA GLY A 737 -25.18 -3.18 20.74
C GLY A 737 -25.48 -4.60 20.26
N SER A 738 -26.71 -5.07 20.48
CA SER A 738 -27.19 -6.35 19.95
C SER A 738 -28.25 -6.15 18.87
N ARG A 739 -28.33 -7.09 17.92
CA ARG A 739 -29.31 -7.06 16.80
C ARG A 739 -29.28 -5.72 16.05
N ILE A 740 -28.09 -5.24 15.70
CA ILE A 740 -27.89 -4.02 14.92
C ILE A 740 -28.37 -4.29 13.49
N ASP A 741 -29.28 -3.46 12.96
CA ASP A 741 -29.60 -3.31 11.52
C ASP A 741 -29.29 -1.86 11.13
N LEU A 742 -28.10 -1.66 10.57
CA LEU A 742 -27.61 -0.38 10.08
C LEU A 742 -27.71 -0.37 8.55
N ARG A 743 -28.27 0.69 7.99
CA ARG A 743 -28.29 0.94 6.54
C ARG A 743 -27.94 2.39 6.24
N TYR A 744 -26.96 2.58 5.37
CA TYR A 744 -26.41 3.89 5.02
C TYR A 744 -26.12 3.97 3.51
N GLY A 745 -26.24 5.16 2.90
CA GLY A 745 -25.94 5.42 1.48
C GLY A 745 -27.11 5.23 0.50
N SER A 746 -28.32 4.90 0.97
CA SER A 746 -29.53 4.88 0.14
C SER A 746 -30.72 5.54 0.86
N GLY A 747 -30.92 6.85 0.63
CA GLY A 747 -31.99 7.62 1.26
C GLY A 747 -31.69 7.95 2.73
N ALA A 748 -32.74 8.03 3.56
CA ALA A 748 -32.61 8.25 4.99
C ALA A 748 -31.79 7.11 5.65
N PRO A 749 -30.73 7.42 6.43
CA PRO A 749 -29.98 6.39 7.13
C PRO A 749 -30.88 5.70 8.17
N ARG A 750 -30.79 4.38 8.27
CA ARG A 750 -31.53 3.57 9.25
C ARG A 750 -30.56 2.97 10.28
N VAL A 751 -30.90 3.12 11.55
CA VAL A 751 -30.13 2.54 12.67
C VAL A 751 -31.11 1.91 13.66
N HIS A 752 -31.32 0.60 13.56
CA HIS A 752 -32.16 -0.14 14.51
C HIS A 752 -31.26 -1.03 15.39
N LEU A 753 -31.45 -0.95 16.70
CA LEU A 753 -30.69 -1.73 17.69
C LEU A 753 -31.66 -2.44 18.65
N GLY A 754 -31.39 -3.70 18.97
CA GLY A 754 -32.19 -4.48 19.90
C GLY A 754 -31.97 -4.10 21.37
N ALA A 755 -30.72 -4.08 21.82
CA ALA A 755 -30.34 -3.60 23.14
C ALA A 755 -28.95 -2.94 23.11
N LEU A 756 -28.70 -2.00 24.01
CA LEU A 756 -27.48 -1.24 24.15
C LEU A 756 -27.00 -1.27 25.61
N VAL A 757 -25.83 -1.81 25.88
CA VAL A 757 -25.27 -1.90 27.24
C VAL A 757 -24.02 -1.02 27.33
N LEU A 758 -24.10 0.05 28.12
CA LEU A 758 -22.98 0.95 28.43
C LEU A 758 -22.45 0.67 29.83
N ASP A 759 -21.20 0.25 29.91
CA ASP A 759 -20.58 -0.26 31.14
C ASP A 759 -19.27 0.47 31.47
N ALA A 760 -19.13 0.81 32.76
CA ALA A 760 -18.02 1.57 33.34
C ALA A 760 -17.66 2.81 32.52
N PHE A 761 -18.65 3.68 32.33
CA PHE A 761 -18.52 4.94 31.63
C PHE A 761 -18.20 6.11 32.57
N TYR A 762 -17.52 7.11 32.03
CA TYR A 762 -17.26 8.39 32.64
C TYR A 762 -17.61 9.47 31.63
N ALA A 763 -18.32 10.50 32.07
CA ALA A 763 -18.60 11.69 31.27
C ALA A 763 -18.43 12.96 32.12
N ARG A 764 -17.93 14.03 31.49
CA ARG A 764 -17.85 15.36 32.08
C ARG A 764 -18.90 16.28 31.46
N VAL A 765 -19.84 16.74 32.27
CA VAL A 765 -20.93 17.64 31.87
C VAL A 765 -20.74 18.98 32.55
N ILE A 766 -20.64 20.03 31.75
CA ILE A 766 -20.34 21.38 32.22
C ILE A 766 -21.43 22.32 31.72
N VAL A 767 -22.05 23.03 32.64
CA VAL A 767 -22.83 24.25 32.32
C VAL A 767 -21.84 25.41 32.30
N ASN A 768 -21.67 26.02 31.13
CA ASN A 768 -20.79 27.16 30.92
C ASN A 768 -21.32 28.41 31.63
N SER A 769 -20.50 29.45 31.76
CA SER A 769 -20.90 30.71 32.42
C SER A 769 -22.06 31.44 31.73
N ASN A 770 -22.37 31.09 30.47
CA ASN A 770 -23.52 31.57 29.71
C ASN A 770 -24.77 30.66 29.84
N GLY A 771 -24.71 29.61 30.65
CA GLY A 771 -25.79 28.64 30.83
C GLY A 771 -25.89 27.54 29.76
N ARG A 772 -25.04 27.55 28.72
CA ARG A 772 -25.00 26.49 27.69
C ARG A 772 -24.25 25.25 28.19
N LEU A 773 -24.63 24.08 27.72
CA LEU A 773 -23.93 22.82 27.99
C LEU A 773 -22.74 22.62 27.05
N ASN A 774 -21.61 22.16 27.61
CA ASN A 774 -20.41 21.77 26.84
C ASN A 774 -20.66 20.65 25.81
N LEU A 775 -21.70 19.81 25.99
CA LEU A 775 -22.06 18.78 25.01
C LEU A 775 -22.42 19.38 23.64
N SER A 776 -22.91 20.62 23.60
CA SER A 776 -23.19 21.34 22.34
C SER A 776 -21.93 21.75 21.59
N ASP A 777 -20.78 21.78 22.27
CA ASP A 777 -19.49 22.21 21.72
C ASP A 777 -18.64 21.01 21.25
N VAL A 778 -19.15 19.77 21.30
CA VAL A 778 -18.42 18.58 20.81
C VAL A 778 -18.23 18.62 19.29
N ILE A 779 -19.22 19.15 18.57
CA ILE A 779 -19.13 19.40 17.13
C ILE A 779 -18.47 20.77 16.95
N ALA A 780 -17.38 20.81 16.18
CA ALA A 780 -16.67 22.04 15.89
C ALA A 780 -17.34 22.82 14.75
N ASN A 781 -17.25 24.14 14.79
CA ASN A 781 -17.52 24.97 13.61
C ASN A 781 -16.26 24.99 12.75
N GLY A 782 -16.34 24.50 11.51
CA GLY A 782 -15.19 24.32 10.61
C GLY A 782 -14.39 25.59 10.29
N GLU A 783 -14.94 26.78 10.56
CA GLU A 783 -14.30 28.09 10.33
C GLU A 783 -13.65 28.70 11.59
N GLN A 784 -13.85 28.10 12.77
CA GLN A 784 -13.37 28.64 14.06
C GLN A 784 -12.32 27.72 14.70
N ALA A 785 -11.45 28.30 15.52
CA ALA A 785 -10.46 27.53 16.28
C ALA A 785 -11.16 26.52 17.25
N PRO A 786 -10.53 25.38 17.56
CA PRO A 786 -11.12 24.38 18.45
C PRO A 786 -11.48 24.97 19.81
N VAL A 787 -12.68 24.68 20.31
CA VAL A 787 -13.14 25.09 21.64
C VAL A 787 -13.00 23.95 22.64
N SER A 788 -12.68 24.26 23.90
CA SER A 788 -12.58 23.25 24.95
C SER A 788 -13.96 22.74 25.36
N VAL A 789 -14.11 21.42 25.44
CA VAL A 789 -15.30 20.73 25.96
C VAL A 789 -15.16 20.34 27.44
N THR A 790 -14.00 20.56 28.06
CA THR A 790 -13.71 20.22 29.47
C THR A 790 -13.43 21.43 30.35
N ARG A 791 -13.33 22.63 29.78
CA ARG A 791 -13.19 23.90 30.51
C ARG A 791 -14.14 24.93 29.95
N ALA A 792 -14.72 25.75 30.83
CA ALA A 792 -15.57 26.85 30.41
C ALA A 792 -14.72 27.91 29.67
N ALA A 793 -15.06 28.18 28.41
CA ALA A 793 -14.50 29.30 27.67
C ALA A 793 -15.18 30.60 28.14
N ASN A 794 -14.40 31.59 28.58
CA ASN A 794 -14.85 32.95 28.88
C ASN A 794 -15.08 33.80 27.60
N THR A 795 -15.27 33.17 26.44
CA THR A 795 -15.40 33.90 25.17
C THR A 795 -16.85 34.28 24.92
N THR A 796 -17.08 35.60 24.78
CA THR A 796 -18.33 36.20 24.34
C THR A 796 -18.79 35.52 23.03
N PRO A 797 -20.06 35.08 22.92
CA PRO A 797 -20.58 34.54 21.68
C PRO A 797 -20.46 35.57 20.56
N ALA A 798 -19.95 35.18 19.40
CA ALA A 798 -20.27 35.88 18.18
C ALA A 798 -21.81 35.82 17.99
N ALA A 799 -22.42 36.95 17.64
CA ALA A 799 -23.86 37.03 17.36
C ALA A 799 -24.26 35.93 16.36
N PRO A 800 -25.42 35.28 16.54
CA PRO A 800 -25.87 34.24 15.61
C PRO A 800 -26.01 34.85 14.22
N GLN A 801 -25.10 34.49 13.32
CA GLN A 801 -25.35 34.72 11.90
C GLN A 801 -26.52 33.83 11.49
N PRO A 802 -27.49 34.36 10.73
CA PRO A 802 -28.58 33.56 10.21
C PRO A 802 -27.99 32.38 9.44
N ALA A 803 -28.34 31.17 9.87
CA ALA A 803 -27.93 29.95 9.20
C ALA A 803 -28.37 30.06 7.73
N SER A 804 -27.40 30.16 6.82
CA SER A 804 -27.69 29.98 5.40
C SER A 804 -28.31 28.60 5.28
N SER A 805 -29.46 28.53 4.60
CA SER A 805 -30.21 27.31 4.30
C SER A 805 -29.29 26.17 3.85
N ALA A 806 -28.83 25.36 4.81
CA ALA A 806 -28.16 24.11 4.52
C ALA A 806 -29.22 23.15 3.96
N PRO A 807 -28.89 22.34 2.93
CA PRO A 807 -29.83 21.37 2.38
C PRO A 807 -30.27 20.42 3.49
N THR A 808 -31.58 20.27 3.65
CA THR A 808 -32.22 19.35 4.60
C THR A 808 -31.85 17.93 4.22
N ALA A 809 -30.82 17.38 4.86
CA ALA A 809 -30.54 15.95 4.80
C ALA A 809 -31.78 15.18 5.27
N PRO A 810 -32.13 14.05 4.62
CA PRO A 810 -33.28 13.25 5.03
C PRO A 810 -33.12 12.78 6.48
N ALA A 811 -34.18 12.93 7.29
CA ALA A 811 -34.16 12.57 8.71
C ALA A 811 -33.87 11.07 8.90
N ALA A 812 -32.96 10.74 9.82
CA ALA A 812 -32.57 9.36 10.11
C ALA A 812 -33.71 8.57 10.79
N ASP A 813 -33.90 7.32 10.38
CA ASP A 813 -34.77 6.34 11.03
C ASP A 813 -33.97 5.60 12.12
N ILE A 814 -34.11 6.04 13.37
CA ILE A 814 -33.36 5.50 14.51
C ILE A 814 -34.35 4.82 15.46
N ARG A 815 -34.04 3.59 15.86
CA ARG A 815 -34.79 2.83 16.87
C ARG A 815 -33.84 2.11 17.81
N ILE A 816 -33.99 2.33 19.11
CA ILE A 816 -33.19 1.70 20.16
C ILE A 816 -34.16 0.94 21.07
N GLY A 817 -33.95 -0.37 21.26
CA GLY A 817 -34.88 -1.22 22.02
C GLY A 817 -34.77 -1.11 23.54
N GLU A 818 -33.59 -1.31 24.11
CA GLU A 818 -33.35 -1.09 25.54
C GLU A 818 -31.93 -0.54 25.74
N VAL A 819 -31.74 0.43 26.63
CA VAL A 819 -30.41 0.89 27.05
C VAL A 819 -30.18 0.51 28.51
N THR A 820 -29.15 -0.29 28.79
CA THR A 820 -28.68 -0.58 30.14
C THR A 820 -27.43 0.24 30.45
N LEU A 821 -27.45 0.93 31.59
CA LEU A 821 -26.32 1.67 32.15
C LEU A 821 -25.77 0.89 33.34
N ALA A 822 -24.45 0.70 33.42
CA ALA A 822 -23.81 0.01 34.54
C ALA A 822 -22.49 0.67 34.95
N ASN A 823 -22.24 0.77 36.26
CA ASN A 823 -20.98 1.25 36.83
C ASN A 823 -20.55 2.66 36.33
N GLY A 824 -21.51 3.53 36.05
CA GLY A 824 -21.26 4.85 35.49
C GLY A 824 -20.75 5.88 36.50
N GLN A 825 -20.02 6.86 35.97
CA GLN A 825 -19.58 8.06 36.68
C GLN A 825 -19.90 9.31 35.85
N LEU A 826 -20.51 10.30 36.47
CA LEU A 826 -20.83 11.58 35.85
C LEU A 826 -20.23 12.70 36.71
N ASN A 827 -19.35 13.50 36.11
CA ASN A 827 -18.81 14.70 36.76
C ASN A 827 -19.58 15.89 36.20
N TYR A 828 -20.42 16.49 37.04
CA TYR A 828 -21.19 17.66 36.72
C TYR A 828 -20.51 18.91 37.29
N THR A 829 -20.40 19.97 36.50
CA THR A 829 -19.88 21.26 36.94
C THR A 829 -20.77 22.38 36.42
N ASP A 830 -21.25 23.23 37.32
CA ASP A 830 -22.00 24.44 36.99
C ASP A 830 -21.12 25.67 37.20
N ASN A 831 -20.64 26.25 36.08
CA ASN A 831 -19.86 27.49 36.05
C ASN A 831 -20.74 28.75 35.84
N PHE A 832 -22.06 28.60 35.72
CA PHE A 832 -23.01 29.72 35.77
C PHE A 832 -23.12 30.31 37.19
N ILE A 833 -22.77 29.52 38.21
CA ILE A 833 -22.68 29.96 39.61
C ILE A 833 -21.22 30.28 39.97
N ARG A 834 -20.99 31.28 40.82
CA ARG A 834 -19.66 31.65 41.33
C ARG A 834 -19.68 31.80 42.86
N PRO A 835 -18.80 31.10 43.62
CA PRO A 835 -17.89 30.03 43.15
C PRO A 835 -18.67 28.89 42.47
N ASN A 836 -18.02 28.15 41.57
CA ASN A 836 -18.69 27.12 40.78
C ASN A 836 -19.12 25.94 41.64
N TYR A 837 -20.19 25.27 41.22
CA TYR A 837 -20.67 24.06 41.88
C TYR A 837 -20.19 22.83 41.11
N THR A 838 -19.74 21.80 41.82
CA THR A 838 -19.34 20.51 41.24
C THR A 838 -20.03 19.39 41.98
N ALA A 839 -20.53 18.40 41.22
CA ALA A 839 -21.18 17.22 41.75
C ALA A 839 -20.66 15.96 41.04
N ASN A 840 -20.38 14.92 41.81
CA ASN A 840 -19.95 13.62 41.29
C ASN A 840 -21.05 12.59 41.48
N LEU A 841 -21.68 12.17 40.38
CA LEU A 841 -22.56 11.01 40.40
C LEU A 841 -21.71 9.75 40.17
N THR A 842 -21.71 8.82 41.13
CA THR A 842 -20.99 7.54 41.05
C THR A 842 -21.94 6.36 41.15
N SER A 843 -21.46 5.17 40.78
CA SER A 843 -22.26 3.93 40.75
C SER A 843 -23.54 4.01 39.91
N LEU A 844 -23.58 4.90 38.90
CA LEU A 844 -24.76 5.12 38.07
C LEU A 844 -25.11 3.83 37.30
N SER A 845 -26.28 3.27 37.60
CA SER A 845 -26.80 2.05 36.99
C SER A 845 -28.29 2.23 36.69
N GLY A 846 -28.79 1.67 35.60
CA GLY A 846 -30.18 1.90 35.20
C GLY A 846 -30.56 1.27 33.87
N ARG A 847 -31.82 1.45 33.48
CA ARG A 847 -32.42 0.94 32.25
C ARG A 847 -33.32 2.01 31.62
N ILE A 848 -33.25 2.12 30.31
CA ILE A 848 -34.13 2.94 29.48
C ILE A 848 -34.81 2.01 28.48
N GLY A 849 -36.14 2.08 28.36
CA GLY A 849 -36.94 1.30 27.42
C GLY A 849 -36.73 1.70 25.97
N ALA A 850 -37.65 1.27 25.10
CA ALA A 850 -37.52 1.50 23.66
C ALA A 850 -37.88 2.94 23.27
N PHE A 851 -37.03 3.59 22.46
CA PHE A 851 -37.29 4.91 21.89
C PHE A 851 -36.73 5.02 20.46
N GLY A 852 -37.22 5.99 19.69
CA GLY A 852 -36.83 6.18 18.30
C GLY A 852 -37.27 7.53 17.72
N THR A 853 -37.02 7.72 16.43
CA THR A 853 -37.43 8.93 15.68
C THR A 853 -38.84 8.82 15.08
N THR A 854 -39.53 7.70 15.30
CA THR A 854 -40.90 7.49 14.79
C THR A 854 -41.91 8.23 15.67
N ALA A 855 -42.67 9.16 15.08
CA ALA A 855 -43.74 9.87 15.77
C ALA A 855 -44.87 8.91 16.22
N GLY A 856 -45.41 9.14 17.42
CA GLY A 856 -46.53 8.36 17.96
C GLY A 856 -46.15 7.10 18.74
N GLU A 857 -44.86 6.79 18.89
CA GLU A 857 -44.42 5.72 19.80
C GLU A 857 -44.58 6.13 21.28
N PRO A 858 -44.90 5.19 22.18
CA PRO A 858 -45.01 5.48 23.61
C PRO A 858 -43.65 5.91 24.20
N PRO A 859 -43.64 6.78 25.22
CA PRO A 859 -42.42 7.15 25.93
C PRO A 859 -41.68 5.94 26.53
N ALA A 860 -40.35 5.96 26.47
CA ALA A 860 -39.51 4.91 27.02
C ALA A 860 -39.47 4.98 28.56
N GLU A 861 -39.76 3.86 29.23
CA GLU A 861 -39.59 3.74 30.68
C GLU A 861 -38.12 3.99 31.09
N LEU A 862 -37.90 4.79 32.11
CA LEU A 862 -36.59 5.11 32.68
C LEU A 862 -36.55 4.67 34.13
N VAL A 863 -35.53 3.91 34.52
CA VAL A 863 -35.19 3.63 35.92
C VAL A 863 -33.69 3.74 36.09
N ALA A 864 -33.22 4.56 37.02
CA ALA A 864 -31.80 4.73 37.29
C ALA A 864 -31.53 4.96 38.78
N GLN A 865 -30.37 4.48 39.25
CA GLN A 865 -29.87 4.64 40.60
C GLN A 865 -28.43 5.14 40.55
N ALA A 866 -28.08 6.04 41.44
CA ALA A 866 -26.73 6.56 41.57
C ALA A 866 -26.42 6.97 43.02
N LYS A 867 -25.16 7.33 43.28
CA LYS A 867 -24.74 8.01 44.50
C LYS A 867 -24.20 9.39 44.14
N LEU A 868 -24.73 10.43 44.77
CA LEU A 868 -24.20 11.78 44.71
C LEU A 868 -23.07 11.91 45.74
N ASP A 869 -21.91 12.34 45.27
CA ASP A 869 -20.67 12.53 46.01
C ASP A 869 -20.30 11.32 46.89
N ASP A 870 -20.45 10.12 46.33
CA ASP A 870 -20.14 8.80 46.93
C ASP A 870 -20.96 8.42 48.18
N ALA A 871 -21.85 9.29 48.65
CA ALA A 871 -22.55 9.11 49.92
C ALA A 871 -24.08 9.10 49.79
N SER A 872 -24.67 10.02 49.03
CA SER A 872 -26.12 10.27 49.05
C SER A 872 -26.82 9.50 47.92
N PRO A 873 -27.70 8.52 48.21
CA PRO A 873 -28.40 7.77 47.16
C PRO A 873 -29.38 8.65 46.39
N VAL A 874 -29.44 8.43 45.07
CA VAL A 874 -30.33 9.09 44.13
C VAL A 874 -31.05 8.02 43.31
N ASP A 875 -32.38 7.98 43.40
CA ASP A 875 -33.24 7.12 42.60
C ASP A 875 -34.02 7.98 41.59
N ILE A 876 -34.11 7.52 40.34
CA ILE A 876 -34.80 8.18 39.25
C ILE A 876 -35.71 7.14 38.58
N SER A 877 -36.97 7.46 38.40
CA SER A 877 -37.94 6.61 37.68
C SER A 877 -38.85 7.47 36.82
N GLY A 878 -39.40 6.94 35.73
CA GLY A 878 -40.31 7.71 34.90
C GLY A 878 -40.38 7.22 33.46
N SER A 879 -40.70 8.14 32.54
CA SER A 879 -40.70 7.87 31.11
C SER A 879 -40.22 9.07 30.31
N ILE A 880 -39.49 8.82 29.21
CA ILE A 880 -38.80 9.83 28.41
C ILE A 880 -38.95 9.55 26.92
N ASN A 881 -38.94 10.59 26.07
CA ASN A 881 -38.78 10.41 24.62
C ASN A 881 -37.76 11.40 24.05
N PRO A 882 -36.47 11.01 23.98
CA PRO A 882 -35.38 11.96 23.76
C PRO A 882 -35.09 12.29 22.29
N LEU A 883 -35.61 11.52 21.33
CA LEU A 883 -35.31 11.68 19.89
C LEU A 883 -36.41 12.38 19.09
N LEU A 884 -37.57 12.68 19.70
CA LEU A 884 -38.63 13.45 19.03
C LEU A 884 -38.33 14.96 19.04
N PRO A 885 -38.82 15.72 18.04
CA PRO A 885 -38.63 17.17 17.97
C PRO A 885 -39.14 17.93 19.20
N VAL A 886 -40.23 17.45 19.81
CA VAL A 886 -40.74 17.93 21.09
C VAL A 886 -40.45 16.85 22.12
N ALA A 887 -39.47 17.10 22.99
CA ALA A 887 -39.09 16.15 24.02
C ALA A 887 -40.24 15.97 25.02
N PHE A 888 -40.58 14.71 25.31
CA PHE A 888 -41.48 14.35 26.39
C PHE A 888 -40.65 13.84 27.58
N LEU A 889 -41.03 14.25 28.79
CA LEU A 889 -40.39 13.86 30.04
C LEU A 889 -41.47 13.70 31.12
N ASP A 890 -41.51 12.57 31.82
CA ASP A 890 -42.26 12.43 33.07
C ASP A 890 -41.38 11.67 34.05
N ILE A 891 -40.63 12.39 34.89
CA ILE A 891 -39.60 11.83 35.77
C ILE A 891 -39.91 12.14 37.23
N LYS A 892 -39.83 11.10 38.06
CA LYS A 892 -39.77 11.18 39.52
C LYS A 892 -38.36 10.91 39.99
N GLY A 893 -37.80 11.82 40.77
CA GLY A 893 -36.45 11.71 41.33
C GLY A 893 -36.48 11.82 42.85
N LYS A 894 -35.74 10.96 43.54
CA LYS A 894 -35.57 11.02 45.00
C LYS A 894 -34.09 11.03 45.35
N ALA A 895 -33.64 12.09 45.99
CA ALA A 895 -32.28 12.18 46.55
C ALA A 895 -32.39 12.25 48.07
N THR A 896 -31.68 11.36 48.78
CA THR A 896 -31.77 11.29 50.25
C THR A 896 -30.46 11.70 50.91
N ASP A 897 -30.56 12.49 51.98
CA ASP A 897 -29.41 12.87 52.84
C ASP A 897 -28.28 13.61 52.09
N VAL A 898 -28.65 14.50 51.16
CA VAL A 898 -27.72 15.36 50.40
C VAL A 898 -27.10 16.42 51.30
N GLU A 899 -25.77 16.55 51.28
CA GLU A 899 -25.05 17.53 52.07
C GLU A 899 -25.22 18.96 51.52
N LEU A 900 -25.89 19.84 52.27
CA LEU A 900 -26.24 21.19 51.79
C LEU A 900 -25.04 22.15 51.72
N THR A 901 -23.94 21.87 52.40
CA THR A 901 -22.72 22.70 52.38
C THR A 901 -22.16 22.87 50.97
N ARG A 902 -22.30 21.85 50.12
CA ARG A 902 -21.87 21.88 48.71
C ARG A 902 -22.77 22.76 47.84
N LEU A 903 -24.03 22.93 48.23
CA LEU A 903 -24.99 23.84 47.57
C LEU A 903 -24.86 25.29 48.05
N SER A 904 -23.91 25.59 48.95
CA SER A 904 -23.63 26.93 49.46
C SER A 904 -23.36 27.95 48.35
N ALA A 905 -22.77 27.52 47.22
CA ALA A 905 -22.56 28.35 46.04
C ALA A 905 -23.88 28.96 45.49
N TYR A 906 -24.95 28.16 45.40
CA TYR A 906 -26.27 28.65 44.98
C TYR A 906 -26.90 29.54 46.05
N SER A 907 -26.85 29.12 47.32
CA SER A 907 -27.42 29.91 48.42
C SER A 907 -26.75 31.29 48.53
N GLY A 908 -25.42 31.35 48.41
CA GLY A 908 -24.65 32.60 48.41
C GLY A 908 -25.04 33.53 47.26
N LYS A 909 -25.12 33.03 46.03
CA LYS A 909 -25.48 33.84 44.85
C LYS A 909 -26.87 34.46 44.98
N TYR A 910 -27.87 33.68 45.41
CA TYR A 910 -29.26 34.10 45.32
C TYR A 910 -29.83 34.69 46.61
N THR A 911 -29.37 34.24 47.78
CA THR A 911 -29.89 34.70 49.08
C THR A 911 -28.90 35.57 49.85
N GLY A 912 -27.62 35.54 49.47
CA GLY A 912 -26.55 36.20 50.20
C GLY A 912 -26.08 35.46 51.46
N TYR A 913 -26.67 34.32 51.79
CA TYR A 913 -26.32 33.53 52.97
C TYR A 913 -25.75 32.17 52.54
N PRO A 914 -24.42 31.96 52.62
CA PRO A 914 -23.82 30.65 52.36
C PRO A 914 -24.30 29.65 53.42
N ILE A 915 -24.44 28.38 53.05
CA ILE A 915 -24.86 27.32 53.98
C ILE A 915 -23.61 26.73 54.65
N SER A 916 -23.59 26.70 55.98
CA SER A 916 -22.50 26.12 56.78
C SER A 916 -22.79 24.71 57.27
N LYS A 917 -24.07 24.34 57.38
CA LYS A 917 -24.52 22.99 57.78
C LYS A 917 -25.94 22.70 57.27
N GLY A 918 -26.21 21.43 56.98
CA GLY A 918 -27.56 20.93 56.75
C GLY A 918 -27.58 19.66 55.88
N ARG A 919 -28.66 18.90 55.95
CA ARG A 919 -28.96 17.77 55.05
C ARG A 919 -30.27 18.05 54.32
N LEU A 920 -30.36 17.60 53.07
CA LEU A 920 -31.55 17.72 52.22
C LEU A 920 -31.98 16.33 51.73
N THR A 921 -33.26 16.02 51.89
CA THR A 921 -33.94 14.99 51.12
C THR A 921 -34.89 15.69 50.16
N ALA A 922 -34.75 15.42 48.87
CA ALA A 922 -35.55 16.00 47.81
C ALA A 922 -36.33 14.91 47.08
N ASP A 923 -37.65 15.07 46.97
CA ASP A 923 -38.55 14.25 46.17
C ASP A 923 -39.15 15.17 45.10
N VAL A 924 -38.86 14.90 43.83
CA VAL A 924 -39.20 15.78 42.70
C VAL A 924 -39.98 15.03 41.64
N HIS A 925 -40.97 15.68 41.03
CA HIS A 925 -41.74 15.15 39.91
C HIS A 925 -41.81 16.17 38.78
N TYR A 926 -41.10 15.91 37.68
CA TYR A 926 -40.95 16.81 36.54
C TYR A 926 -41.66 16.23 35.30
N LEU A 927 -42.67 16.94 34.83
CA LEU A 927 -43.43 16.66 33.62
C LEU A 927 -43.15 17.74 32.56
N LEU A 928 -42.56 17.35 31.44
CA LEU A 928 -42.47 18.15 30.23
C LEU A 928 -43.36 17.54 29.16
N ASP A 929 -44.40 18.27 28.79
CA ASP A 929 -45.30 17.89 27.71
C ASP A 929 -45.60 19.10 26.83
N GLN A 930 -45.50 18.94 25.51
CA GLN A 930 -45.73 19.99 24.51
C GLN A 930 -45.00 21.31 24.81
N GLY A 931 -43.73 21.25 25.22
CA GLY A 931 -42.93 22.43 25.56
C GLY A 931 -43.29 23.09 26.90
N LYS A 932 -44.28 22.59 27.64
CA LYS A 932 -44.63 23.08 28.98
C LYS A 932 -44.04 22.19 30.06
N LEU A 933 -43.21 22.79 30.90
CA LEU A 933 -42.66 22.16 32.09
C LEU A 933 -43.57 22.43 33.29
N ASN A 934 -43.98 21.36 33.96
CA ASN A 934 -44.58 21.36 35.29
C ASN A 934 -43.69 20.54 36.23
N ALA A 935 -43.31 21.12 37.36
CA ALA A 935 -42.39 20.52 38.30
C ALA A 935 -42.92 20.68 39.73
N ASP A 936 -43.10 19.56 40.43
CA ASP A 936 -43.35 19.53 41.87
C ASP A 936 -42.04 19.21 42.59
N ASN A 937 -41.72 19.97 43.64
CA ASN A 937 -40.45 19.84 44.36
C ASN A 937 -40.74 19.79 45.86
N HIS A 938 -40.78 18.59 46.43
CA HIS A 938 -40.91 18.38 47.86
C HIS A 938 -39.51 18.30 48.50
N LEU A 939 -39.18 19.28 49.33
CA LEU A 939 -37.87 19.37 49.99
C LEU A 939 -38.03 19.24 51.51
N PHE A 940 -37.32 18.27 52.07
CA PHE A 940 -37.18 18.07 53.51
C PHE A 940 -35.74 18.37 53.94
N ILE A 941 -35.55 19.41 54.73
CA ILE A 941 -34.23 19.90 55.15
C ILE A 941 -34.08 19.77 56.66
N THR A 942 -32.94 19.23 57.12
CA THR A 942 -32.60 19.12 58.54
C THR A 942 -31.30 19.87 58.86
N GLN A 943 -31.19 20.36 60.10
CA GLN A 943 -29.97 21.01 60.63
C GLN A 943 -29.46 22.22 59.81
N LEU A 944 -30.35 22.92 59.08
CA LEU A 944 -29.97 24.06 58.25
C LEU A 944 -29.40 25.21 59.08
N THR A 945 -28.16 25.59 58.78
CA THR A 945 -27.47 26.72 59.37
C THR A 945 -26.78 27.53 58.29
N PHE A 946 -26.89 28.86 58.37
CA PHE A 946 -26.21 29.78 57.47
C PHE A 946 -24.92 30.31 58.10
N GLY A 947 -23.95 30.64 57.24
CA GLY A 947 -22.76 31.40 57.59
C GLY A 947 -22.98 32.90 57.59
N GLU A 948 -21.88 33.64 57.55
CA GLU A 948 -21.86 35.10 57.45
C GLU A 948 -22.48 35.58 56.13
N ARG A 949 -23.16 36.74 56.17
CA ARG A 949 -23.78 37.32 54.98
C ARG A 949 -22.71 37.78 53.99
N SER A 950 -22.88 37.46 52.71
CA SER A 950 -22.07 37.97 51.61
C SER A 950 -22.60 39.31 51.11
N ASN A 951 -21.71 40.29 50.93
CA ASN A 951 -22.00 41.63 50.40
C ASN A 951 -21.61 41.76 48.90
N SER A 952 -21.62 40.66 48.16
CA SER A 952 -21.24 40.68 46.75
C SER A 952 -22.27 41.43 45.88
N PRO A 953 -21.86 42.10 44.79
CA PRO A 953 -22.78 42.78 43.87
C PRO A 953 -23.84 41.83 43.28
N GLY A 954 -25.11 42.26 43.24
CA GLY A 954 -26.21 41.46 42.65
C GLY A 954 -26.91 40.48 43.62
N VAL A 955 -26.55 40.49 44.89
CA VAL A 955 -27.15 39.64 45.94
C VAL A 955 -28.47 40.24 46.43
N SER A 956 -29.52 39.40 46.57
CA SER A 956 -30.85 39.83 47.02
C SER A 956 -30.89 40.14 48.53
N HIS A 957 -31.57 41.22 48.93
CA HIS A 957 -31.70 41.66 50.33
C HIS A 957 -32.84 40.96 51.09
N LEU A 958 -33.01 39.66 50.87
CA LEU A 958 -34.11 38.91 51.49
C LEU A 958 -33.83 38.64 52.99
N PRO A 959 -34.85 38.71 53.87
CA PRO A 959 -34.72 38.39 55.30
C PRO A 959 -34.74 36.87 55.53
N VAL A 960 -33.75 36.18 54.98
CA VAL A 960 -33.69 34.71 54.87
C VAL A 960 -33.69 34.03 56.24
N LYS A 961 -33.03 34.62 57.25
CA LYS A 961 -33.01 34.07 58.62
C LYS A 961 -34.40 34.02 59.25
N LEU A 962 -35.20 35.09 59.08
CA LEU A 962 -36.57 35.15 59.57
C LEU A 962 -37.46 34.12 58.86
N ALA A 963 -37.37 34.05 57.53
CA ALA A 963 -38.13 33.07 56.75
C ALA A 963 -37.79 31.63 57.16
N VAL A 964 -36.51 31.30 57.40
CA VAL A 964 -36.12 29.98 57.90
C VAL A 964 -36.59 29.73 59.33
N ALA A 965 -36.57 30.73 60.22
CA ALA A 965 -37.13 30.59 61.56
C ALA A 965 -38.65 30.33 61.54
N LEU A 966 -39.38 30.90 60.58
CA LEU A 966 -40.81 30.67 60.38
C LEU A 966 -41.09 29.27 59.81
N LEU A 967 -40.27 28.81 58.87
CA LEU A 967 -40.45 27.51 58.19
C LEU A 967 -39.99 26.31 59.05
N LYS A 968 -39.05 26.49 59.98
CA LYS A 968 -38.54 25.41 60.85
C LYS A 968 -39.60 24.90 61.82
N ASP A 969 -39.84 23.60 61.89
CA ASP A 969 -40.69 22.97 62.92
C ASP A 969 -40.02 22.94 64.31
N THR A 970 -40.67 22.30 65.28
CA THR A 970 -40.16 22.16 66.66
C THR A 970 -38.91 21.29 66.77
N GLN A 971 -38.61 20.46 65.76
CA GLN A 971 -37.41 19.64 65.67
C GLN A 971 -36.29 20.34 64.87
N GLY A 972 -36.55 21.53 64.33
CA GLY A 972 -35.62 22.30 63.51
C GLY A 972 -35.56 21.86 62.05
N ASN A 973 -36.53 21.06 61.59
CA ASN A 973 -36.65 20.61 60.20
C ASN A 973 -37.52 21.58 59.38
N ILE A 974 -37.31 21.61 58.07
CA ILE A 974 -38.08 22.42 57.13
C ILE A 974 -38.65 21.46 56.09
N ASP A 975 -39.97 21.47 55.94
CA ASP A 975 -40.70 20.69 54.95
C ASP A 975 -41.46 21.67 54.04
N VAL A 976 -41.09 21.73 52.76
CA VAL A 976 -41.66 22.66 51.79
C VAL A 976 -41.95 21.97 50.47
N ASN A 977 -43.12 22.25 49.90
CA ASN A 977 -43.40 21.94 48.50
C ASN A 977 -43.32 23.23 47.67
N VAL A 978 -42.51 23.21 46.62
CA VAL A 978 -42.27 24.34 45.72
C VAL A 978 -42.66 23.95 44.29
N PRO A 979 -43.92 24.19 43.89
CA PRO A 979 -44.35 23.96 42.52
C PRO A 979 -43.75 25.01 41.59
N VAL A 980 -43.34 24.56 40.42
CA VAL A 980 -42.71 25.39 39.37
C VAL A 980 -43.32 25.02 38.02
N SER A 981 -43.77 26.02 37.26
CA SER A 981 -44.27 25.81 35.91
C SER A 981 -43.77 26.88 34.94
N GLY A 982 -43.61 26.53 33.66
CA GLY A 982 -43.14 27.44 32.61
C GLY A 982 -43.12 26.80 31.23
N SER A 983 -43.02 27.61 30.16
CA SER A 983 -42.92 27.14 28.78
C SER A 983 -41.50 27.29 28.24
N LEU A 984 -40.93 26.22 27.66
CA LEU A 984 -39.62 26.26 27.00
C LEU A 984 -39.58 27.17 25.77
N ASP A 985 -40.74 27.50 25.20
CA ASP A 985 -40.85 28.42 24.06
C ASP A 985 -40.67 29.89 24.47
N ASP A 986 -40.65 30.19 25.78
CA ASP A 986 -40.39 31.55 26.27
C ASP A 986 -38.88 31.87 26.13
N PRO A 987 -38.47 32.90 25.37
CA PRO A 987 -37.07 33.26 25.22
C PRO A 987 -36.39 33.72 26.52
N GLN A 988 -37.17 34.05 27.56
CA GLN A 988 -36.67 34.35 28.91
C GLN A 988 -36.76 33.13 29.85
N PHE A 989 -37.11 31.95 29.34
CA PHE A 989 -37.21 30.72 30.12
C PHE A 989 -35.86 30.36 30.78
N SER A 990 -35.85 30.31 32.11
CA SER A 990 -34.72 29.84 32.91
C SER A 990 -35.23 29.00 34.08
N LEU A 991 -34.98 27.69 34.05
CA LEU A 991 -35.41 26.77 35.11
C LEU A 991 -34.91 27.22 36.49
N GLY A 992 -33.63 27.58 36.60
CA GLY A 992 -33.05 28.12 37.84
C GLY A 992 -33.71 29.42 38.27
N GLY A 993 -34.03 30.33 37.33
CA GLY A 993 -34.76 31.56 37.62
C GLY A 993 -36.20 31.33 38.08
N MET A 994 -36.88 30.30 37.57
CA MET A 994 -38.22 29.92 38.03
C MET A 994 -38.21 29.31 39.42
N ILE A 995 -37.30 28.36 39.69
CA ILE A 995 -37.10 27.76 41.01
C ILE A 995 -36.76 28.87 42.01
N MET A 996 -35.83 29.76 41.69
CA MET A 996 -35.46 30.86 42.57
C MET A 996 -36.57 31.89 42.78
N ARG A 997 -37.41 32.16 41.77
CA ARG A 997 -38.61 32.99 41.96
C ARG A 997 -39.63 32.31 42.87
N ALA A 998 -39.81 31.00 42.75
CA ALA A 998 -40.72 30.25 43.63
C ALA A 998 -40.23 30.27 45.09
N PHE A 999 -38.93 30.02 45.34
CA PHE A 999 -38.32 30.18 46.66
C PHE A 999 -38.32 31.63 47.16
N GLY A 1000 -38.02 32.59 46.29
CA GLY A 1000 -38.06 34.02 46.60
C GLY A 1000 -39.45 34.46 47.02
N ASN A 1001 -40.50 34.01 46.32
CA ASN A 1001 -41.89 34.26 46.66
C ASN A 1001 -42.28 33.59 48.00
N LEU A 1002 -41.77 32.39 48.29
CA LEU A 1002 -41.99 31.73 49.57
C LEU A 1002 -41.34 32.51 50.73
N ILE A 1003 -40.10 32.95 50.56
CA ILE A 1003 -39.35 33.76 51.54
C ILE A 1003 -39.99 35.15 51.71
N ALA A 1004 -40.38 35.79 50.60
CA ALA A 1004 -41.03 37.10 50.61
C ALA A 1004 -42.37 37.03 51.34
N LYS A 1005 -43.21 36.01 51.05
CA LYS A 1005 -44.48 35.78 51.78
C LYS A 1005 -44.26 35.57 53.28
N ALA A 1006 -43.21 34.86 53.66
CA ALA A 1006 -42.84 34.68 55.07
C ALA A 1006 -42.46 36.00 55.74
N ALA A 1007 -41.84 36.94 55.02
CA ALA A 1007 -41.41 38.23 55.54
C ALA A 1007 -42.53 39.28 55.59
N THR A 1008 -43.37 39.34 54.55
CA THR A 1008 -44.43 40.36 54.44
C THR A 1008 -45.70 39.97 55.18
N ALA A 1009 -45.90 38.69 55.49
CA ALA A 1009 -47.09 38.19 56.19
C ALA A 1009 -46.77 37.04 57.15
N PRO A 1010 -45.88 37.24 58.15
CA PRO A 1010 -45.36 36.17 59.00
C PRO A 1010 -46.44 35.47 59.83
N PHE A 1011 -47.43 36.23 60.31
CA PHE A 1011 -48.56 35.69 61.07
C PHE A 1011 -49.53 34.84 60.22
N ARG A 1012 -49.74 35.18 58.94
CA ARG A 1012 -50.59 34.39 58.03
C ARG A 1012 -49.98 33.02 57.73
N LEU A 1013 -48.65 32.99 57.56
CA LEU A 1013 -47.93 31.74 57.31
C LEU A 1013 -47.97 30.83 58.56
N LEU A 1014 -47.77 31.40 59.75
CA LEU A 1014 -47.91 30.65 61.00
C LEU A 1014 -49.36 30.17 61.24
N ALA A 1015 -50.39 30.98 60.96
CA ALA A 1015 -51.79 30.59 61.12
C ALA A 1015 -52.18 29.39 60.23
N SER A 1016 -51.69 29.39 58.99
CA SER A 1016 -51.93 28.30 58.05
C SER A 1016 -51.32 26.96 58.51
N ALA A 1017 -50.17 27.00 59.20
CA ALA A 1017 -49.49 25.82 59.73
C ALA A 1017 -50.22 25.16 60.93
N PHE A 1018 -51.19 25.85 61.54
CA PHE A 1018 -51.98 25.35 62.66
C PHE A 1018 -53.46 25.12 62.30
N GLY A 1019 -53.82 25.12 61.01
CA GLY A 1019 -55.14 24.70 60.53
C GLY A 1019 -56.26 25.73 60.69
N GLY A 1020 -55.94 27.02 60.88
CA GLY A 1020 -56.94 28.10 61.02
C GLY A 1020 -57.08 28.96 59.76
N SER A 1021 -58.31 29.36 59.40
CA SER A 1021 -58.63 30.32 58.33
C SER A 1021 -58.75 31.78 58.81
N HIS A 1022 -58.16 32.11 59.95
CA HIS A 1022 -58.56 33.30 60.71
C HIS A 1022 -57.82 34.58 60.28
N GLU A 1023 -58.59 35.66 60.21
CA GLU A 1023 -58.16 37.03 59.94
C GLU A 1023 -57.04 37.50 60.88
N ASP A 1024 -55.98 38.05 60.26
CA ASP A 1024 -54.92 38.93 60.77
C ASP A 1024 -54.61 38.88 62.28
N LEU A 1025 -53.89 37.84 62.70
CA LEU A 1025 -53.25 37.71 64.04
C LEU A 1025 -52.14 38.75 64.30
N GLY A 1026 -51.94 39.71 63.41
CA GLY A 1026 -50.92 40.74 63.51
C GLY A 1026 -51.30 41.93 64.41
N TYR A 1027 -52.46 41.90 65.06
CA TYR A 1027 -52.87 42.94 66.00
C TYR A 1027 -53.97 42.45 66.96
N VAL A 1028 -54.16 43.17 68.07
CA VAL A 1028 -55.40 43.12 68.87
C VAL A 1028 -56.08 44.48 68.93
N GLU A 1029 -57.40 44.48 68.88
CA GLU A 1029 -58.21 45.69 68.90
C GLU A 1029 -58.50 46.14 70.34
N PHE A 1030 -58.72 47.44 70.49
CA PHE A 1030 -59.22 48.06 71.71
C PHE A 1030 -60.44 48.91 71.40
N ALA A 1031 -61.34 49.08 72.37
CA ALA A 1031 -62.39 50.07 72.27
C ALA A 1031 -61.80 51.50 72.23
N PRO A 1032 -62.42 52.46 71.52
CA PRO A 1032 -61.93 53.83 71.46
C PRO A 1032 -61.72 54.43 72.86
N GLY A 1033 -60.55 55.03 73.10
CA GLY A 1033 -60.15 55.60 74.39
C GLY A 1033 -59.73 54.61 75.48
N SER A 1034 -59.89 53.30 75.25
CA SER A 1034 -59.61 52.25 76.24
C SER A 1034 -58.31 51.51 75.97
N ALA A 1035 -57.69 51.01 77.05
CA ALA A 1035 -56.57 50.08 77.04
C ALA A 1035 -56.93 48.72 77.67
N VAL A 1036 -58.22 48.42 77.82
CA VAL A 1036 -58.70 47.15 78.38
C VAL A 1036 -58.84 46.11 77.28
N LEU A 1037 -58.26 44.92 77.51
CA LEU A 1037 -58.40 43.76 76.63
C LEU A 1037 -59.75 43.07 76.87
N ASP A 1038 -60.57 42.99 75.82
CA ASP A 1038 -61.82 42.24 75.83
C ASP A 1038 -61.61 40.73 75.62
N GLY A 1039 -62.68 39.94 75.66
CA GLY A 1039 -62.64 38.49 75.44
C GLY A 1039 -61.98 38.11 74.10
N PRO A 1040 -62.45 38.65 72.96
CA PRO A 1040 -61.84 38.41 71.65
C PRO A 1040 -60.35 38.76 71.58
N ALA A 1041 -59.91 39.87 72.17
CA ALA A 1041 -58.50 40.24 72.21
C ALA A 1041 -57.66 39.23 73.01
N LYS A 1042 -58.15 38.74 74.16
CA LYS A 1042 -57.47 37.72 74.97
C LYS A 1042 -57.38 36.37 74.24
N ASP A 1043 -58.44 35.95 73.56
CA ASP A 1043 -58.45 34.72 72.78
C ASP A 1043 -57.43 34.77 71.64
N ARG A 1044 -57.35 35.91 70.93
CA ARG A 1044 -56.36 36.13 69.88
C ARG A 1044 -54.92 36.11 70.42
N LEU A 1045 -54.66 36.75 71.57
CA LEU A 1045 -53.36 36.67 72.24
C LEU A 1045 -53.00 35.25 72.68
N GLY A 1046 -53.98 34.44 73.12
CA GLY A 1046 -53.80 33.04 73.45
C GLY A 1046 -53.31 32.20 72.27
N GLN A 1047 -53.86 32.46 71.08
CA GLN A 1047 -53.41 31.82 69.83
C GLN A 1047 -51.96 32.22 69.51
N ILE A 1048 -51.61 33.51 69.63
CA ILE A 1048 -50.24 33.99 69.40
C ILE A 1048 -49.25 33.32 70.36
N VAL A 1049 -49.58 33.19 71.65
CA VAL A 1049 -48.74 32.48 72.64
C VAL A 1049 -48.51 31.02 72.24
N GLN A 1050 -49.58 30.30 71.88
CA GLN A 1050 -49.47 28.90 71.47
C GLN A 1050 -48.55 28.73 70.25
N MET A 1051 -48.63 29.66 69.30
CA MET A 1051 -47.81 29.68 68.09
C MET A 1051 -46.34 30.02 68.40
N LEU A 1052 -46.08 31.04 69.22
CA LEU A 1052 -44.72 31.47 69.57
C LEU A 1052 -43.98 30.50 70.48
N ASN A 1053 -44.68 29.74 71.33
CA ASN A 1053 -44.08 28.66 72.12
C ASN A 1053 -43.62 27.47 71.26
N ARG A 1054 -44.26 27.23 70.11
CA ARG A 1054 -43.80 26.25 69.11
C ARG A 1054 -42.66 26.78 68.24
N LYS A 1055 -42.36 28.08 68.28
CA LYS A 1055 -41.32 28.75 67.48
C LYS A 1055 -40.38 29.56 68.39
N PRO A 1056 -39.52 28.90 69.20
CA PRO A 1056 -38.74 29.57 70.25
C PRO A 1056 -37.74 30.61 69.73
N ALA A 1057 -37.36 30.53 68.45
CA ALA A 1057 -36.42 31.44 67.82
C ALA A 1057 -37.00 32.82 67.45
N LEU A 1058 -38.32 33.02 67.53
CA LEU A 1058 -38.98 34.27 67.16
C LEU A 1058 -39.20 35.17 68.37
N THR A 1059 -39.04 36.47 68.20
CA THR A 1059 -39.44 37.49 69.19
C THR A 1059 -40.66 38.26 68.73
N LEU A 1060 -41.55 38.62 69.67
CA LEU A 1060 -42.76 39.38 69.43
C LEU A 1060 -42.53 40.85 69.77
N ASP A 1061 -42.73 41.71 68.78
CA ASP A 1061 -42.75 43.15 68.95
C ASP A 1061 -44.18 43.64 69.14
N ILE A 1062 -44.39 44.58 70.07
CA ILE A 1062 -45.69 45.16 70.36
C ILE A 1062 -45.60 46.68 70.18
N SER A 1063 -46.45 47.24 69.32
CA SER A 1063 -46.61 48.69 69.14
C SER A 1063 -48.05 49.08 69.44
N GLY A 1064 -48.28 49.82 70.52
CA GLY A 1064 -49.59 50.39 70.76
C GLY A 1064 -49.91 51.49 69.74
N ARG A 1065 -51.16 51.55 69.29
CA ARG A 1065 -51.63 52.54 68.31
C ARG A 1065 -52.88 53.25 68.81
N VAL A 1066 -53.00 54.51 68.44
CA VAL A 1066 -54.22 55.32 68.59
C VAL A 1066 -54.67 55.90 67.26
N ASP A 1067 -55.98 56.10 67.13
CA ASP A 1067 -56.61 56.86 66.06
C ASP A 1067 -57.24 58.11 66.67
N PRO A 1068 -56.63 59.30 66.55
CA PRO A 1068 -57.15 60.52 67.16
C PRO A 1068 -58.64 60.79 66.84
N SER A 1069 -59.11 60.42 65.65
CA SER A 1069 -60.49 60.67 65.23
C SER A 1069 -61.53 59.87 66.05
N LEU A 1070 -61.12 58.75 66.64
CA LEU A 1070 -61.96 57.88 67.46
C LEU A 1070 -61.58 57.94 68.94
N ASP A 1071 -60.27 57.97 69.22
CA ASP A 1071 -59.70 57.86 70.56
C ASP A 1071 -59.80 59.16 71.37
N GLU A 1072 -59.86 60.35 70.76
CA GLU A 1072 -60.08 61.58 71.54
C GLU A 1072 -61.46 61.57 72.22
N ALA A 1073 -62.52 61.35 71.44
CA ALA A 1073 -63.88 61.26 71.96
C ALA A 1073 -64.06 60.04 72.87
N GLY A 1074 -63.43 58.90 72.52
CA GLY A 1074 -63.44 57.70 73.35
C GLY A 1074 -62.75 57.91 74.70
N LEU A 1075 -61.58 58.57 74.72
CA LEU A 1075 -60.78 58.75 75.93
C LEU A 1075 -61.51 59.65 76.92
N ARG A 1076 -62.21 60.69 76.44
CA ARG A 1076 -63.08 61.54 77.28
C ARG A 1076 -64.12 60.68 77.99
N LYS A 1077 -64.88 59.88 77.23
CA LYS A 1077 -65.94 59.01 77.78
C LYS A 1077 -65.40 58.00 78.79
N VAL A 1078 -64.33 57.29 78.43
CA VAL A 1078 -63.72 56.26 79.29
C VAL A 1078 -63.14 56.87 80.56
N THR A 1079 -62.48 58.02 80.48
CA THR A 1079 -61.91 58.70 81.65
C THR A 1079 -62.99 59.13 82.63
N VAL A 1080 -64.12 59.66 82.12
CA VAL A 1080 -65.27 60.00 82.96
C VAL A 1080 -65.91 58.76 83.58
N ASP A 1081 -66.12 57.70 82.80
CA ASP A 1081 -66.65 56.44 83.32
C ASP A 1081 -65.72 55.86 84.40
N ASP A 1082 -64.39 55.97 84.23
CA ASP A 1082 -63.41 55.54 85.23
C ASP A 1082 -63.44 56.42 86.49
N LEU A 1083 -63.67 57.73 86.39
CA LEU A 1083 -63.90 58.59 87.55
C LEU A 1083 -65.15 58.16 88.32
N VAL A 1084 -66.24 57.83 87.62
CA VAL A 1084 -67.48 57.31 88.23
C VAL A 1084 -67.22 55.98 88.95
N ARG A 1085 -66.56 55.04 88.28
CA ARG A 1085 -66.20 53.74 88.86
C ARG A 1085 -65.25 53.89 90.05
N ARG A 1086 -64.32 54.85 89.98
CA ARG A 1086 -63.39 55.16 91.07
C ARG A 1086 -64.13 55.71 92.29
N GLU A 1087 -65.12 56.57 92.11
CA GLU A 1087 -65.97 57.06 93.20
C GLU A 1087 -66.82 55.96 93.86
N LYS A 1088 -67.25 54.96 93.07
CA LYS A 1088 -67.90 53.75 93.59
C LYS A 1088 -66.91 52.92 94.40
N LEU A 1089 -65.76 52.60 93.83
CA LEU A 1089 -64.72 51.81 94.49
C LEU A 1089 -64.21 52.48 95.77
N ALA A 1090 -64.06 53.82 95.76
CA ALA A 1090 -63.67 54.61 96.92
C ALA A 1090 -64.65 54.47 98.07
N LYS A 1091 -65.95 54.32 97.74
CA LYS A 1091 -67.00 54.14 98.73
C LYS A 1091 -67.04 52.74 99.33
N GLU A 1092 -66.78 51.74 98.50
CA GLU A 1092 -66.90 50.32 98.88
C GLU A 1092 -65.62 49.79 99.54
N SER A 1093 -64.47 50.26 99.08
CA SER A 1093 -63.15 49.72 99.46
C SER A 1093 -62.18 50.75 100.06
N GLY A 1094 -62.59 52.02 100.13
CA GLY A 1094 -61.81 53.13 100.71
C GLY A 1094 -61.03 53.96 99.68
N ASP A 1095 -60.85 55.26 99.98
CA ASP A 1095 -60.29 56.25 99.04
C ASP A 1095 -58.88 55.89 98.54
N LYS A 1096 -58.02 55.31 99.39
CA LYS A 1096 -56.67 54.88 98.99
C LYS A 1096 -56.69 53.74 97.97
N VAL A 1097 -57.57 52.76 98.16
CA VAL A 1097 -57.69 51.59 97.27
C VAL A 1097 -58.21 52.03 95.89
N ALA A 1098 -59.08 53.03 95.84
CA ALA A 1098 -59.60 53.57 94.59
C ALA A 1098 -58.62 54.51 93.87
N ALA A 1099 -57.80 55.27 94.61
CA ALA A 1099 -56.77 56.13 94.03
C ALA A 1099 -55.70 55.30 93.29
N ASP A 1100 -55.30 54.17 93.87
CA ASP A 1100 -54.28 53.27 93.30
C ASP A 1100 -54.86 52.23 92.31
N ALA A 1101 -56.19 52.26 92.07
CA ALA A 1101 -56.85 51.32 91.17
C ALA A 1101 -56.45 51.58 89.70
N SER A 1102 -55.86 50.56 89.08
CA SER A 1102 -55.58 50.50 87.65
C SER A 1102 -56.85 50.66 86.80
N ALA A 1103 -56.69 51.05 85.53
CA ALA A 1103 -57.80 51.12 84.58
C ALA A 1103 -58.54 49.77 84.42
N THR A 1104 -57.83 48.64 84.50
CA THR A 1104 -58.43 47.31 84.41
C THR A 1104 -59.27 46.98 85.64
N THR A 1105 -58.78 47.29 86.85
CA THR A 1105 -59.54 47.10 88.09
C THR A 1105 -60.77 48.00 88.14
N LEU A 1106 -60.70 49.21 87.56
CA LEU A 1106 -61.85 50.09 87.45
C LEU A 1106 -62.88 49.54 86.47
N ALA A 1107 -62.46 48.99 85.34
CA ALA A 1107 -63.37 48.42 84.34
C ALA A 1107 -64.21 47.22 84.87
N GLU A 1108 -63.74 46.50 85.89
CA GLU A 1108 -64.49 45.40 86.54
C GLU A 1108 -65.57 45.89 87.51
N VAL A 1109 -65.51 47.17 87.92
CA VAL A 1109 -66.51 47.78 88.80
C VAL A 1109 -67.80 48.02 88.02
N THR A 1110 -68.77 47.12 88.20
CA THR A 1110 -70.10 47.25 87.59
C THR A 1110 -70.87 48.39 88.27
N VAL A 1111 -71.42 49.32 87.51
CA VAL A 1111 -72.23 50.43 88.02
C VAL A 1111 -73.61 50.35 87.38
N THR A 1112 -74.67 50.21 88.18
CA THR A 1112 -76.05 50.21 87.66
C THR A 1112 -76.47 51.62 87.24
N PRO A 1113 -77.53 51.79 86.41
CA PRO A 1113 -77.97 53.13 85.99
C PRO A 1113 -78.22 54.11 87.15
N ASP A 1114 -78.88 53.64 88.22
CA ASP A 1114 -79.17 54.44 89.42
C ASP A 1114 -77.90 54.80 90.21
N GLU A 1115 -76.93 53.88 90.25
CA GLU A 1115 -75.63 54.11 90.87
C GLU A 1115 -74.76 55.06 90.04
N TYR A 1116 -74.87 54.99 88.72
CA TYR A 1116 -74.06 55.78 87.81
C TYR A 1116 -74.34 57.27 88.01
N GLU A 1117 -75.60 57.67 88.08
CA GLU A 1117 -75.97 59.05 88.37
C GLU A 1117 -75.42 59.51 89.72
N ARG A 1118 -75.53 58.67 90.75
CA ARG A 1118 -75.05 58.96 92.10
C ARG A 1118 -73.54 59.19 92.13
N TYR A 1119 -72.78 58.31 91.50
CA TYR A 1119 -71.31 58.38 91.50
C TYR A 1119 -70.79 59.42 90.48
N LEU A 1120 -71.51 59.69 89.39
CA LEU A 1120 -71.24 60.80 88.48
C LEU A 1120 -71.38 62.16 89.19
N ARG A 1121 -72.41 62.36 90.01
CA ARG A 1121 -72.54 63.56 90.87
C ARG A 1121 -71.39 63.69 91.88
N ARG A 1122 -70.76 62.59 92.29
CA ARG A 1122 -69.58 62.61 93.16
C ARG A 1122 -68.32 62.94 92.38
N ALA A 1123 -68.11 62.27 91.25
CA ALA A 1123 -67.00 62.51 90.34
C ALA A 1123 -67.00 63.98 89.88
N TYR A 1124 -68.16 64.52 89.48
CA TYR A 1124 -68.33 65.93 89.12
C TYR A 1124 -68.01 66.88 90.29
N ARG A 1125 -68.35 66.51 91.53
CA ARG A 1125 -68.01 67.31 92.72
C ARG A 1125 -66.53 67.29 93.05
N HIS A 1126 -65.86 66.16 92.87
CA HIS A 1126 -64.43 66.01 93.16
C HIS A 1126 -63.52 66.37 91.98
N ALA A 1127 -64.07 66.53 90.79
CA ALA A 1127 -63.31 66.97 89.63
C ALA A 1127 -62.84 68.41 89.81
N ASP A 1128 -61.59 68.62 89.38
CA ASP A 1128 -60.83 69.85 89.55
C ASP A 1128 -61.00 70.76 88.33
N PHE A 1129 -62.16 71.41 88.24
CA PHE A 1129 -62.45 72.48 87.27
C PHE A 1129 -63.54 73.42 87.80
N GLU A 1130 -63.63 74.64 87.25
CA GLU A 1130 -64.61 75.63 87.69
C GLU A 1130 -66.06 75.21 87.34
N LYS A 1131 -66.90 75.06 88.36
CA LYS A 1131 -68.30 74.64 88.22
C LYS A 1131 -69.22 75.82 87.88
N PRO A 1132 -70.21 75.67 86.98
CA PRO A 1132 -71.18 76.72 86.67
C PRO A 1132 -71.97 77.14 87.91
N LYS A 1133 -71.97 78.44 88.21
CA LYS A 1133 -72.73 79.03 89.33
C LYS A 1133 -74.07 79.54 88.82
N ASN A 1134 -75.12 79.38 89.63
CA ASN A 1134 -76.43 79.98 89.35
C ASN A 1134 -76.41 81.49 89.61
N VAL A 1135 -77.51 82.18 89.28
CA VAL A 1135 -77.68 83.64 89.43
C VAL A 1135 -77.51 84.16 90.88
N LEU A 1136 -77.40 83.26 91.87
CA LEU A 1136 -77.20 83.51 93.30
C LEU A 1136 -75.80 83.12 93.80
N GLY A 1137 -74.85 82.77 92.91
CA GLY A 1137 -73.47 82.44 93.28
C GLY A 1137 -73.25 81.05 93.89
N LEU A 1138 -74.29 80.20 93.94
CA LEU A 1138 -74.23 78.80 94.38
C LEU A 1138 -74.06 77.87 93.19
N SER A 1139 -73.34 76.74 93.35
CA SER A 1139 -73.14 75.76 92.27
C SER A 1139 -74.49 75.26 91.72
N LYS A 1140 -74.71 75.41 90.40
CA LYS A 1140 -75.94 74.97 89.73
C LYS A 1140 -76.06 73.44 89.87
N SER A 1141 -77.22 72.94 90.32
CA SER A 1141 -77.56 71.52 90.20
C SER A 1141 -77.81 71.24 88.73
N LEU A 1142 -76.91 70.51 88.10
CA LEU A 1142 -76.96 70.16 86.68
C LEU A 1142 -77.66 68.82 86.51
N GLU A 1143 -78.33 68.64 85.39
CA GLU A 1143 -78.83 67.32 84.99
C GLU A 1143 -77.64 66.37 84.75
N PRO A 1144 -77.82 65.05 84.93
CA PRO A 1144 -76.74 64.05 84.80
C PRO A 1144 -75.97 64.17 83.47
N ASP A 1145 -76.67 64.41 82.38
CA ASP A 1145 -76.08 64.54 81.05
C ASP A 1145 -75.21 65.81 80.91
N GLU A 1146 -75.60 66.92 81.55
CA GLU A 1146 -74.80 68.15 81.59
C GLU A 1146 -73.52 67.97 82.43
N MET A 1147 -73.61 67.24 83.56
CA MET A 1147 -72.44 66.92 84.40
C MET A 1147 -71.44 66.04 83.65
N ARG A 1148 -71.93 65.02 82.94
CA ARG A 1148 -71.12 64.13 82.11
C ARG A 1148 -70.42 64.90 81.00
N SER A 1149 -71.16 65.73 80.26
CA SER A 1149 -70.61 66.54 79.16
C SER A 1149 -69.49 67.49 79.62
N LEU A 1150 -69.66 68.13 80.77
CA LEU A 1150 -68.64 69.01 81.34
C LEU A 1150 -67.38 68.25 81.79
N LEU A 1151 -67.56 67.09 82.42
CA LEU A 1151 -66.44 66.21 82.78
C LEU A 1151 -65.68 65.76 81.52
N GLU A 1152 -66.40 65.35 80.47
CA GLU A 1152 -65.81 64.89 79.21
C GLU A 1152 -65.03 66.03 78.50
N THR A 1153 -65.53 67.26 78.54
CA THR A 1153 -64.89 68.42 77.89
C THR A 1153 -63.56 68.82 78.53
N HIS A 1154 -63.35 68.50 79.82
CA HIS A 1154 -62.14 68.83 80.58
C HIS A 1154 -61.14 67.67 80.67
N VAL A 1155 -61.37 66.56 79.96
CA VAL A 1155 -60.36 65.49 79.84
C VAL A 1155 -59.35 65.87 78.77
N ASP A 1156 -58.06 65.90 79.14
CA ASP A 1156 -56.96 66.16 78.22
C ASP A 1156 -56.86 65.06 77.15
N THR A 1157 -56.93 65.48 75.89
CA THR A 1157 -56.80 64.61 74.72
C THR A 1157 -55.65 65.06 73.81
N ASP A 1158 -54.66 65.74 74.37
CA ASP A 1158 -53.49 66.23 73.63
C ASP A 1158 -52.59 65.09 73.12
N ALA A 1159 -51.54 65.43 72.37
CA ALA A 1159 -50.61 64.44 71.84
C ALA A 1159 -49.92 63.60 72.93
N THR A 1160 -49.78 64.15 74.14
CA THR A 1160 -49.22 63.46 75.31
C THR A 1160 -50.19 62.40 75.81
N ALA A 1161 -51.47 62.73 75.96
CA ALA A 1161 -52.53 61.82 76.37
C ALA A 1161 -52.75 60.70 75.34
N MET A 1162 -52.71 61.02 74.04
CA MET A 1162 -52.80 60.04 72.95
C MET A 1162 -51.61 59.07 72.96
N ARG A 1163 -50.39 59.58 73.20
CA ARG A 1163 -49.20 58.73 73.39
C ARG A 1163 -49.33 57.83 74.61
N ALA A 1164 -49.77 58.36 75.74
CA ALA A 1164 -49.99 57.57 76.95
C ALA A 1164 -51.06 56.49 76.77
N LEU A 1165 -52.13 56.75 76.00
CA LEU A 1165 -53.11 55.73 75.64
C LEU A 1165 -52.51 54.62 74.77
N ALA A 1166 -51.72 54.95 73.76
CA ALA A 1166 -51.01 53.98 72.94
C ALA A 1166 -50.04 53.13 73.78
N GLU A 1167 -49.23 53.75 74.65
CA GLU A 1167 -48.31 53.05 75.55
C GLU A 1167 -49.06 52.13 76.52
N ARG A 1168 -50.18 52.57 77.09
CA ARG A 1168 -51.04 51.73 77.94
C ARG A 1168 -51.61 50.52 77.19
N ARG A 1169 -51.98 50.66 75.91
CA ARG A 1169 -52.41 49.52 75.07
C ARG A 1169 -51.29 48.51 74.87
N ALA A 1170 -50.06 48.98 74.60
CA ALA A 1170 -48.90 48.10 74.47
C ALA A 1170 -48.57 47.39 75.80
N ALA A 1171 -48.60 48.13 76.90
CA ALA A 1171 -48.36 47.61 78.25
C ALA A 1171 -49.44 46.58 78.65
N ALA A 1172 -50.72 46.84 78.37
CA ALA A 1172 -51.80 45.90 78.66
C ALA A 1172 -51.61 44.56 77.94
N VAL A 1173 -51.12 44.58 76.69
CA VAL A 1173 -50.77 43.35 75.98
C VAL A 1173 -49.54 42.68 76.60
N GLN A 1174 -48.48 43.44 76.91
CA GLN A 1174 -47.26 42.92 77.54
C GLN A 1174 -47.55 42.26 78.89
N ASP A 1175 -48.29 42.92 79.77
CA ASP A 1175 -48.70 42.41 81.08
C ASP A 1175 -49.52 41.13 80.93
N TRP A 1176 -50.39 41.07 79.93
CA TRP A 1176 -51.16 39.85 79.65
C TRP A 1176 -50.26 38.70 79.19
N LEU A 1177 -49.21 38.99 78.42
CA LEU A 1177 -48.26 38.00 77.92
C LEU A 1177 -47.22 37.56 78.96
N HIS A 1178 -46.98 38.38 79.99
CA HIS A 1178 -46.04 38.09 81.07
C HIS A 1178 -46.35 36.73 81.73
N GLY A 1179 -45.31 35.89 81.86
CA GLY A 1179 -45.42 34.51 82.36
C GLY A 1179 -46.08 33.50 81.40
N LYS A 1180 -46.60 33.93 80.24
CA LYS A 1180 -47.13 33.04 79.18
C LYS A 1180 -46.16 32.89 78.00
N LEU A 1181 -45.29 33.87 77.80
CA LEU A 1181 -44.14 33.87 76.89
C LEU A 1181 -42.90 34.35 77.68
N ASP A 1182 -41.69 33.89 77.31
CA ASP A 1182 -40.45 34.40 77.94
C ASP A 1182 -40.33 35.91 77.72
N ASP A 1183 -40.18 36.68 78.79
CA ASP A 1183 -40.14 38.14 78.74
C ASP A 1183 -39.00 38.67 77.85
N LYS A 1184 -37.90 37.91 77.70
CA LYS A 1184 -36.80 38.25 76.78
C LYS A 1184 -37.21 38.22 75.31
N ARG A 1185 -38.35 37.61 75.01
CA ARG A 1185 -38.90 37.46 73.65
C ARG A 1185 -40.00 38.47 73.35
N ILE A 1186 -40.30 39.40 74.27
CA ILE A 1186 -41.27 40.47 74.08
C ILE A 1186 -40.52 41.79 74.01
N ALA A 1187 -40.71 42.57 72.96
CA ALA A 1187 -40.14 43.91 72.85
C ALA A 1187 -41.22 44.96 72.57
N ILE A 1188 -41.25 46.00 73.39
CA ILE A 1188 -42.10 47.16 73.14
C ILE A 1188 -41.43 48.08 72.11
N LYS A 1189 -42.19 48.50 71.11
CA LYS A 1189 -41.78 49.47 70.10
C LYS A 1189 -42.45 50.82 70.34
N PRO A 1190 -41.89 51.91 69.77
CA PRO A 1190 -42.48 53.23 69.88
C PRO A 1190 -43.97 53.24 69.45
N PRO A 1191 -44.84 53.94 70.20
CA PRO A 1191 -46.26 53.99 69.89
C PRO A 1191 -46.53 54.71 68.57
N ARG A 1192 -47.63 54.32 67.90
CA ARG A 1192 -48.10 54.95 66.65
C ARG A 1192 -49.29 55.85 66.96
N LEU A 1193 -49.19 57.14 66.62
CA LEU A 1193 -50.18 58.16 67.02
C LEU A 1193 -51.17 58.55 65.91
N ASP A 1194 -51.25 57.73 64.86
CA ASP A 1194 -52.16 57.93 63.74
C ASP A 1194 -52.72 56.59 63.22
N ALA A 1195 -53.73 56.68 62.36
CA ALA A 1195 -54.31 55.54 61.66
C ALA A 1195 -53.59 55.18 60.34
N LYS A 1196 -52.47 55.83 60.00
CA LYS A 1196 -51.82 55.63 58.70
C LYS A 1196 -51.06 54.30 58.67
N GLY A 1197 -50.99 53.72 57.47
CA GLY A 1197 -50.23 52.48 57.21
C GLY A 1197 -50.91 51.20 57.72
N ILE A 1198 -52.25 51.17 57.77
CA ILE A 1198 -53.07 49.98 58.01
C ILE A 1198 -53.69 49.56 56.67
N ASP A 1199 -53.38 48.34 56.22
CA ASP A 1199 -53.87 47.74 54.97
C ASP A 1199 -54.81 46.54 55.19
N ASP A 1200 -55.06 46.20 56.46
CA ASP A 1200 -56.00 45.17 56.89
C ASP A 1200 -57.40 45.74 57.21
N LYS A 1201 -58.36 44.85 57.51
CA LYS A 1201 -59.77 45.22 57.81
C LYS A 1201 -60.05 45.52 59.28
N GLY A 1202 -59.05 45.48 60.15
CA GLY A 1202 -59.20 45.69 61.59
C GLY A 1202 -59.45 47.13 61.98
N LYS A 1203 -59.97 47.35 63.19
CA LYS A 1203 -60.10 48.70 63.75
C LYS A 1203 -58.75 49.39 63.88
N THR A 1204 -58.72 50.70 63.67
CA THR A 1204 -57.50 51.53 63.77
C THR A 1204 -57.04 51.74 65.22
N THR A 1205 -57.93 51.57 66.19
CA THR A 1205 -57.66 51.61 67.65
C THR A 1205 -57.15 50.25 68.14
N ARG A 1206 -55.84 50.02 68.10
CA ARG A 1206 -55.26 48.67 68.27
C ARG A 1206 -53.85 48.64 68.87
N ALA A 1207 -53.34 47.45 69.17
CA ALA A 1207 -51.91 47.20 69.29
C ALA A 1207 -51.45 46.31 68.13
N ASP A 1208 -50.47 46.80 67.37
CA ASP A 1208 -49.85 46.09 66.26
C ASP A 1208 -48.75 45.13 66.77
N PHE A 1209 -48.61 43.98 66.11
CA PHE A 1209 -47.58 42.99 66.39
C PHE A 1209 -46.59 42.84 65.23
N GLY A 1210 -45.31 42.72 65.57
CA GLY A 1210 -44.23 42.35 64.65
C GLY A 1210 -43.54 41.07 65.08
N LEU A 1211 -42.92 40.34 64.13
CA LEU A 1211 -42.05 39.21 64.42
C LEU A 1211 -40.66 39.49 63.88
N HIS A 1212 -39.64 39.16 64.68
CA HIS A 1212 -38.23 39.32 64.33
C HIS A 1212 -37.42 38.06 64.61
#